data_AF-A0AAD9TQY7-F1
#
_entry.id   AF-A0AAD9TQY7-F1
#
_cell.length_a   1.000
_cell.length_b   1.000
_cell.length_c   1.000
_cell.angle_alpha   90.00
_cell.angle_beta   90.00
_cell.angle_gamma   90.00
#
_symmetry.space_group_name_H-M   'P 1'
#
loop_
_entity.id
_entity.type
_entity.pdbx_description
1 polymer ?
#
loop_
_entity_poly.entity_id
_entity_poly.type
_entity_poly.pdbx_seq_one_letter_code
_entity_poly.pdbx_strand_id
1 'polypeptide(L)'
;MLAKGRQSTPDSHKVEVGEIDTSAPFQSVKDAVTLFGEGAFSGEKPAIKKSKPHSAERVLAKETQLHLSQKELNKLKEQLKNAEDTKAQALVELEKAKRTVDDLTSKLKVINESRDSAIKATEAAKNQAKQIEESNHDNTPGSDGARKQDLETAREKYMTVFTELDAAKQELRKIRQDCDATLEAKVAAFDLAAVAENAAKANMERVSELSKEISAVQESIGQVKLATMESQQEQAKVFADKDVQRQSYKATLEDSAKKLLALKKDLDPELTQNLETQLTETTNEIAALQKQMENEKASDLNSVKTVTSELDGAKGSLQKVVEEESSLRSLVESLKLEIENVKKEHSELKEKEAETESIAGSLHVKLRKSKSELEACQTEESKIRGTSEEMISTLQQLSLETENARQEAEEMKNKAKVLKKEAEATKIALEEAEKMLRVAVEEAEEAKEAETRALDQIKALSERTNAARTSISESGANITISRDEFEALSRKVEESDTLAEMKVGAAMAQVEAVKASENEALKKLEATQKEIEDMKAATEEALKRAEMAEAARRAVEGELRRWREREQKKAAEAAARILAETEMSSESSPHHYRMQKHPSEKIIEARKLDREKTTSLSKKTLMPNISGIFHRKKNQVEGGSPSYLPGEKFV
;
A
#
# COMPACT_ATOMS: atom_id res chain seq x y z
N MET A 1 13.28 -7.48 -39.95
CA MET A 1 13.64 -6.45 -40.96
C MET A 1 15.09 -6.02 -40.74
N LEU A 2 15.72 -5.43 -41.77
CA LEU A 2 17.07 -4.84 -41.77
C LEU A 2 17.27 -3.83 -40.59
N ALA A 3 18.45 -3.43 -40.08
CA ALA A 3 19.85 -3.92 -40.01
C ALA A 3 20.61 -2.95 -39.03
N LYS A 4 21.94 -2.88 -38.80
CA LYS A 4 23.17 -3.48 -39.37
C LYS A 4 24.31 -3.44 -38.30
N GLY A 5 25.44 -4.12 -38.53
CA GLY A 5 26.63 -4.20 -37.64
C GLY A 5 27.51 -2.92 -37.56
N ARG A 6 28.68 -2.92 -36.89
CA ARG A 6 29.66 -4.02 -36.71
C ARG A 6 30.51 -3.95 -35.42
N GLN A 7 31.05 -5.12 -35.03
CA GLN A 7 32.23 -5.30 -34.17
C GLN A 7 33.51 -5.56 -35.01
N SER A 8 34.65 -5.76 -34.32
CA SER A 8 36.06 -5.71 -34.78
C SER A 8 36.72 -7.08 -35.09
N THR A 9 38.02 -7.04 -35.43
CA THR A 9 39.03 -8.15 -35.51
C THR A 9 39.12 -8.95 -36.85
N PRO A 10 40.19 -9.75 -37.13
CA PRO A 10 41.54 -9.24 -37.44
C PRO A 10 42.30 -9.97 -38.61
N ASP A 11 43.47 -9.45 -38.94
CA ASP A 11 44.67 -10.01 -39.62
C ASP A 11 44.65 -11.15 -40.70
N SER A 12 45.08 -10.72 -41.91
CA SER A 12 46.31 -11.16 -42.62
C SER A 12 46.29 -12.18 -43.79
N HIS A 13 47.24 -11.91 -44.70
CA HIS A 13 47.83 -12.73 -45.78
C HIS A 13 47.00 -13.08 -47.04
N LYS A 14 47.17 -12.26 -48.09
CA LYS A 14 47.99 -12.72 -49.24
C LYS A 14 48.58 -11.58 -50.09
N VAL A 15 49.71 -11.91 -50.71
CA VAL A 15 50.51 -11.10 -51.63
C VAL A 15 49.71 -10.73 -52.89
N GLU A 16 49.73 -9.45 -53.27
CA GLU A 16 49.54 -9.03 -54.67
C GLU A 16 50.50 -7.88 -54.97
N VAL A 17 50.99 -7.83 -56.22
CA VAL A 17 52.16 -7.03 -56.62
C VAL A 17 51.73 -5.61 -56.97
N GLY A 18 52.48 -4.60 -56.53
CA GLY A 18 52.17 -3.21 -56.83
C GLY A 18 52.33 -2.89 -58.32
N GLU A 19 51.24 -2.45 -58.96
CA GLU A 19 51.29 -1.80 -60.26
C GLU A 19 51.93 -0.41 -60.12
N ILE A 20 52.94 -0.13 -60.95
CA ILE A 20 53.66 1.15 -60.95
C ILE A 20 52.98 2.05 -61.99
N ASP A 21 52.42 3.17 -61.54
CA ASP A 21 52.04 4.26 -62.43
C ASP A 21 53.30 4.80 -63.13
N THR A 22 53.33 4.65 -64.46
CA THR A 22 54.47 4.98 -65.32
C THR A 22 54.16 6.14 -66.27
N SER A 23 53.13 6.92 -65.98
CA SER A 23 52.78 8.11 -66.75
C SER A 23 53.71 9.30 -66.41
N ALA A 24 54.58 9.67 -67.36
CA ALA A 24 55.60 10.71 -67.18
C ALA A 24 55.01 12.15 -67.31
N PRO A 25 55.70 13.15 -66.74
CA PRO A 25 56.57 13.93 -67.62
C PRO A 25 57.88 14.42 -66.97
N PHE A 26 59.00 13.77 -67.30
CA PHE A 26 60.34 14.37 -67.14
C PHE A 26 60.71 15.09 -68.44
N GLN A 27 60.72 16.42 -68.39
CA GLN A 27 61.21 17.26 -69.50
C GLN A 27 62.74 17.34 -69.42
N SER A 28 63.43 16.69 -70.36
CA SER A 28 64.89 16.64 -70.55
C SER A 28 65.64 15.45 -69.90
N VAL A 29 66.42 14.77 -70.74
CA VAL A 29 67.32 13.65 -70.39
C VAL A 29 68.43 14.08 -69.41
N LYS A 30 68.66 15.38 -69.25
CA LYS A 30 69.75 15.94 -68.43
C LYS A 30 69.56 15.72 -66.92
N ASP A 31 68.32 15.66 -66.45
CA ASP A 31 68.03 15.55 -65.01
C ASP A 31 68.09 14.10 -64.52
N ALA A 32 67.73 13.12 -65.37
CA ALA A 32 67.83 11.70 -65.06
C ALA A 32 69.28 11.24 -64.77
N VAL A 33 70.27 11.87 -65.40
CA VAL A 33 71.71 11.57 -65.21
C VAL A 33 72.21 12.01 -63.82
N THR A 34 71.53 12.93 -63.15
CA THR A 34 71.94 13.43 -61.82
C THR A 34 71.46 12.55 -60.66
N LEU A 35 70.56 11.59 -60.93
CA LEU A 35 69.99 10.68 -59.93
C LEU A 35 70.81 9.38 -59.75
N PHE A 36 71.68 9.02 -60.70
CA PHE A 36 72.37 7.72 -60.74
C PHE A 36 73.85 7.78 -61.16
N GLY A 37 74.66 8.62 -60.51
CA GLY A 37 76.12 8.56 -60.55
C GLY A 37 76.75 9.52 -59.54
N GLU A 38 77.80 9.22 -58.78
CA GLU A 38 78.64 8.01 -58.61
C GLU A 38 78.87 7.87 -57.08
N GLY A 39 79.16 6.72 -56.46
CA GLY A 39 80.17 5.72 -56.82
C GLY A 39 81.40 5.93 -55.91
N ALA A 40 81.65 5.01 -54.97
CA ALA A 40 82.74 5.12 -54.02
C ALA A 40 84.08 4.68 -54.65
N PHE A 41 85.19 5.40 -54.40
CA PHE A 41 86.53 4.84 -54.11
C PHE A 41 87.56 5.93 -53.73
N SER A 42 88.35 5.65 -52.69
CA SER A 42 89.74 6.07 -52.36
C SER A 42 90.35 7.41 -52.82
N GLY A 43 91.05 8.10 -51.89
CA GLY A 43 92.37 8.67 -52.22
C GLY A 43 92.61 10.19 -52.03
N GLU A 44 93.23 10.54 -50.90
CA GLU A 44 94.18 11.67 -50.72
C GLU A 44 93.69 13.16 -50.78
N LYS A 45 94.58 14.06 -50.33
CA LYS A 45 94.29 15.43 -49.82
C LYS A 45 94.48 16.54 -50.91
N PRO A 46 94.33 17.85 -50.59
CA PRO A 46 93.08 18.54 -50.26
C PRO A 46 92.87 19.77 -51.18
N ALA A 47 91.67 19.96 -51.76
CA ALA A 47 91.38 21.13 -52.59
C ALA A 47 90.19 21.95 -52.04
N ILE A 48 90.49 23.15 -51.53
CA ILE A 48 89.51 24.10 -51.02
C ILE A 48 88.55 24.52 -52.15
N LYS A 49 87.30 24.05 -52.12
CA LYS A 49 86.19 24.60 -52.91
C LYS A 49 84.99 24.86 -52.02
N LYS A 50 84.44 26.08 -52.18
CA LYS A 50 83.46 26.71 -51.27
C LYS A 50 82.18 25.87 -51.16
N SER A 51 81.68 25.70 -49.94
CA SER A 51 80.39 25.07 -49.67
C SER A 51 79.24 25.90 -50.27
N LYS A 52 78.41 25.24 -51.09
CA LYS A 52 77.17 25.81 -51.64
C LYS A 52 76.08 25.84 -50.55
N PRO A 53 75.20 26.86 -50.49
CA PRO A 53 74.30 27.10 -49.34
C PRO A 53 73.10 26.14 -49.22
N HIS A 54 73.20 24.92 -49.75
CA HIS A 54 72.13 23.92 -49.80
C HIS A 54 72.13 22.97 -48.57
N SER A 55 72.80 23.41 -47.49
CA SER A 55 72.77 22.79 -46.17
C SER A 55 71.66 23.37 -45.30
N ALA A 56 71.48 24.70 -45.29
CA ALA A 56 70.49 25.38 -44.45
C ALA A 56 69.05 24.93 -44.76
N GLU A 57 68.69 24.86 -46.04
CA GLU A 57 67.37 24.39 -46.50
C GLU A 57 67.11 22.92 -46.13
N ARG A 58 68.12 22.04 -46.24
CA ARG A 58 68.04 20.65 -45.78
C ARG A 58 68.04 20.51 -44.26
N VAL A 59 68.61 21.45 -43.52
CA VAL A 59 68.49 21.51 -42.05
C VAL A 59 67.06 21.92 -41.67
N LEU A 60 66.52 22.99 -42.26
CA LEU A 60 65.14 23.44 -42.02
C LEU A 60 64.08 22.39 -42.38
N ALA A 61 64.25 21.67 -43.50
CA ALA A 61 63.36 20.58 -43.87
C ALA A 61 63.42 19.42 -42.85
N LYS A 62 64.62 19.04 -42.39
CA LYS A 62 64.81 18.03 -41.33
C LYS A 62 64.29 18.49 -39.97
N GLU A 63 64.42 19.76 -39.65
CA GLU A 63 63.93 20.36 -38.40
C GLU A 63 62.40 20.45 -38.38
N THR A 64 61.78 20.77 -39.53
CA THR A 64 60.32 20.68 -39.72
C THR A 64 59.84 19.23 -39.59
N GLN A 65 60.54 18.28 -40.21
CA GLN A 65 60.23 16.84 -40.09
C GLN A 65 60.42 16.32 -38.66
N LEU A 66 61.45 16.79 -37.94
CA LEU A 66 61.67 16.51 -36.53
C LEU A 66 60.50 17.04 -35.69
N HIS A 67 60.05 18.27 -35.93
CA HIS A 67 58.97 18.88 -35.16
C HIS A 67 57.61 18.20 -35.43
N LEU A 68 57.36 17.74 -36.66
CA LEU A 68 56.20 16.90 -36.98
C LEU A 68 56.28 15.54 -36.24
N SER A 69 57.44 14.88 -36.29
CA SER A 69 57.68 13.62 -35.58
C SER A 69 57.55 13.78 -34.06
N GLN A 70 58.00 14.90 -33.50
CA GLN A 70 57.86 15.25 -32.08
C GLN A 70 56.39 15.41 -31.68
N LYS A 71 55.58 16.05 -32.54
CA LYS A 71 54.13 16.22 -32.35
C LYS A 71 53.39 14.88 -32.42
N GLU A 72 53.78 14.02 -33.36
CA GLU A 72 53.19 12.69 -33.53
C GLU A 72 53.58 11.74 -32.38
N LEU A 73 54.84 11.78 -31.92
CA LEU A 73 55.32 11.12 -30.70
C LEU A 73 54.52 11.55 -29.47
N ASN A 74 54.26 12.85 -29.30
CA ASN A 74 53.48 13.35 -28.16
C ASN A 74 52.03 12.87 -28.21
N LYS A 75 51.40 12.87 -29.40
CA LYS A 75 50.06 12.28 -29.60
C LYS A 75 50.03 10.79 -29.27
N LEU A 76 51.05 10.02 -29.67
CA LEU A 76 51.17 8.60 -29.35
C LEU A 76 51.40 8.37 -27.84
N LYS A 77 52.16 9.22 -27.16
CA LYS A 77 52.33 9.17 -25.69
C LYS A 77 51.03 9.45 -24.95
N GLU A 78 50.24 10.42 -25.40
CA GLU A 78 48.93 10.73 -24.83
C GLU A 78 47.94 9.58 -25.04
N GLN A 79 47.92 8.98 -26.23
CA GLN A 79 47.14 7.78 -26.52
C GLN A 79 47.59 6.57 -25.67
N LEU A 80 48.90 6.37 -25.50
CA LEU A 80 49.44 5.32 -24.63
C LEU A 80 49.00 5.52 -23.18
N LYS A 81 49.14 6.73 -22.64
CA LYS A 81 48.70 7.05 -21.28
C LYS A 81 47.20 6.77 -21.09
N ASN A 82 46.36 7.23 -22.02
CA ASN A 82 44.92 6.97 -21.96
C ASN A 82 44.59 5.45 -22.05
N ALA A 83 45.38 4.67 -22.80
CA ALA A 83 45.26 3.21 -22.86
C ALA A 83 45.75 2.52 -21.56
N GLU A 84 46.76 3.07 -20.88
CA GLU A 84 47.25 2.59 -19.58
C GLU A 84 46.25 2.91 -18.47
N ASP A 85 45.70 4.12 -18.42
CA ASP A 85 44.69 4.55 -17.45
C ASP A 85 43.40 3.71 -17.60
N THR A 86 42.91 3.49 -18.83
CA THR A 86 41.74 2.62 -19.08
C THR A 86 42.01 1.16 -18.75
N LYS A 87 43.22 0.65 -19.00
CA LYS A 87 43.65 -0.70 -18.57
C LYS A 87 43.69 -0.81 -17.04
N ALA A 88 44.19 0.19 -16.34
CA ALA A 88 44.24 0.21 -14.87
C ALA A 88 42.82 0.18 -14.27
N GLN A 89 41.91 1.01 -14.80
CA GLN A 89 40.50 1.01 -14.40
C GLN A 89 39.85 -0.37 -14.65
N ALA A 90 40.05 -0.97 -15.83
CA ALA A 90 39.52 -2.30 -16.16
C ALA A 90 40.05 -3.40 -15.24
N LEU A 91 41.31 -3.32 -14.77
CA LEU A 91 41.86 -4.26 -13.80
C LEU A 91 41.21 -4.10 -12.41
N VAL A 92 40.94 -2.86 -11.96
CA VAL A 92 40.23 -2.60 -10.71
C VAL A 92 38.79 -3.13 -10.77
N GLU A 93 38.09 -2.94 -11.89
CA GLU A 93 36.74 -3.46 -12.11
C GLU A 93 36.72 -5.00 -12.18
N LEU A 94 37.69 -5.62 -12.86
CA LEU A 94 37.85 -7.07 -12.88
C LEU A 94 38.11 -7.65 -11.48
N GLU A 95 38.91 -6.97 -10.66
CA GLU A 95 39.20 -7.42 -9.29
C GLU A 95 37.98 -7.26 -8.36
N LYS A 96 37.19 -6.19 -8.53
CA LYS A 96 35.88 -6.03 -7.87
C LYS A 96 34.92 -7.15 -8.29
N ALA A 97 34.82 -7.44 -9.58
CA ALA A 97 33.98 -8.51 -10.11
C ALA A 97 34.36 -9.88 -9.54
N LYS A 98 35.66 -10.21 -9.48
CA LYS A 98 36.16 -11.43 -8.82
C LYS A 98 35.73 -11.53 -7.36
N ARG A 99 35.96 -10.47 -6.56
CA ARG A 99 35.50 -10.44 -5.16
C ARG A 99 33.99 -10.68 -5.02
N THR A 100 33.16 -10.13 -5.92
CA THR A 100 31.70 -10.39 -5.89
C THR A 100 31.34 -11.81 -6.29
N VAL A 101 32.06 -12.44 -7.22
CA VAL A 101 31.87 -13.85 -7.58
C VAL A 101 32.28 -14.77 -6.43
N ASP A 102 33.39 -14.47 -5.74
CA ASP A 102 33.86 -15.24 -4.59
C ASP A 102 32.87 -15.15 -3.40
N ASP A 103 32.36 -13.96 -3.10
CA ASP A 103 31.32 -13.72 -2.08
C ASP A 103 30.00 -14.46 -2.42
N LEU A 104 29.52 -14.35 -3.65
CA LEU A 104 28.33 -15.08 -4.10
C LEU A 104 28.54 -16.60 -4.08
N THR A 105 29.73 -17.08 -4.44
CA THR A 105 30.08 -18.52 -4.39
C THR A 105 30.11 -19.02 -2.95
N SER A 106 30.66 -18.24 -2.02
CA SER A 106 30.65 -18.54 -0.58
C SER A 106 29.21 -18.61 -0.04
N LYS A 107 28.38 -17.61 -0.34
CA LYS A 107 26.95 -17.57 0.04
C LYS A 107 26.17 -18.76 -0.53
N LEU A 108 26.38 -19.10 -1.80
CA LEU A 108 25.73 -20.23 -2.46
C LEU A 108 26.16 -21.57 -1.85
N LYS A 109 27.44 -21.71 -1.45
CA LYS A 109 27.92 -22.87 -0.70
C LYS A 109 27.21 -23.02 0.65
N VAL A 110 27.12 -21.94 1.44
CA VAL A 110 26.41 -21.94 2.74
C VAL A 110 24.92 -22.29 2.57
N ILE A 111 24.26 -21.76 1.53
CA ILE A 111 22.86 -22.08 1.21
C ILE A 111 22.70 -23.57 0.85
N ASN A 112 23.59 -24.14 0.04
CA ASN A 112 23.55 -25.56 -0.30
C ASN A 112 23.83 -26.46 0.91
N GLU A 113 24.82 -26.13 1.75
CA GLU A 113 25.11 -26.87 2.99
C GLU A 113 23.92 -26.84 3.97
N SER A 114 23.25 -25.68 4.08
CA SER A 114 22.01 -25.53 4.85
C SER A 114 20.86 -26.35 4.26
N ARG A 115 20.63 -26.28 2.95
CA ARG A 115 19.61 -27.07 2.23
C ARG A 115 19.81 -28.56 2.41
N ASP A 116 21.04 -29.06 2.23
CA ASP A 116 21.36 -30.48 2.32
C ASP A 116 21.26 -30.98 3.78
N SER A 117 21.52 -30.11 4.75
CA SER A 117 21.26 -30.37 6.17
C SER A 117 19.76 -30.43 6.49
N ALA A 118 18.97 -29.52 5.91
CA ALA A 118 17.51 -29.53 6.03
C ALA A 118 16.88 -30.79 5.39
N ILE A 119 17.35 -31.20 4.21
CA ILE A 119 16.93 -32.45 3.56
C ILE A 119 17.21 -33.64 4.48
N LYS A 120 18.44 -33.77 5.00
CA LYS A 120 18.80 -34.83 5.97
C LYS A 120 17.92 -34.82 7.22
N ALA A 121 17.59 -33.63 7.75
CA ALA A 121 16.68 -33.51 8.88
C ALA A 121 15.26 -33.98 8.54
N THR A 122 14.73 -33.64 7.35
CA THR A 122 13.41 -34.12 6.91
C THR A 122 13.39 -35.63 6.62
N GLU A 123 14.47 -36.21 6.09
CA GLU A 123 14.60 -37.66 5.91
C GLU A 123 14.72 -38.39 7.25
N ALA A 124 15.47 -37.85 8.21
CA ALA A 124 15.55 -38.39 9.57
C ALA A 124 14.17 -38.35 10.26
N ALA A 125 13.44 -37.23 10.18
CA ALA A 125 12.08 -37.12 10.71
C ALA A 125 11.11 -38.08 10.02
N LYS A 126 11.22 -38.26 8.70
CA LYS A 126 10.41 -39.21 7.91
C LYS A 126 10.69 -40.67 8.28
N ASN A 127 11.96 -41.00 8.55
CA ASN A 127 12.35 -42.34 9.02
C ASN A 127 11.88 -42.59 10.46
N GLN A 128 11.94 -41.59 11.35
CA GLN A 128 11.34 -41.68 12.68
C GLN A 128 9.81 -41.84 12.61
N ALA A 129 9.12 -41.11 11.73
CA ALA A 129 7.68 -41.26 11.52
C ALA A 129 7.31 -42.67 11.06
N LYS A 130 8.05 -43.24 10.10
CA LYS A 130 7.88 -44.66 9.70
C LYS A 130 8.15 -45.63 10.84
N GLN A 131 9.18 -45.39 11.66
CA GLN A 131 9.50 -46.26 12.79
C GLN A 131 8.40 -46.22 13.86
N ILE A 132 7.74 -45.07 14.06
CA ILE A 132 6.54 -44.93 14.89
C ILE A 132 5.35 -45.65 14.24
N GLU A 133 5.14 -45.51 12.94
CA GLU A 133 4.07 -46.17 12.18
C GLU A 133 4.20 -47.71 12.22
N GLU A 134 5.41 -48.25 12.05
CA GLU A 134 5.74 -49.67 12.17
C GLU A 134 5.58 -50.19 13.62
N SER A 135 5.88 -49.37 14.63
CA SER A 135 5.71 -49.73 16.05
C SER A 135 4.27 -49.75 16.56
N ASN A 136 3.29 -49.28 15.76
CA ASN A 136 1.87 -49.23 16.16
C ASN A 136 1.08 -50.51 15.82
N HIS A 137 1.71 -51.55 15.27
CA HIS A 137 1.13 -52.90 15.23
C HIS A 137 1.57 -53.73 16.45
N ASP A 138 1.12 -53.34 17.64
CA ASP A 138 0.76 -54.34 18.67
C ASP A 138 -0.18 -53.72 19.73
N ASN A 139 -1.43 -54.19 19.73
CA ASN A 139 -2.43 -53.77 20.70
C ASN A 139 -2.18 -54.48 22.04
N THR A 140 -1.76 -53.75 23.08
CA THR A 140 -1.84 -54.22 24.47
C THR A 140 -2.69 -53.27 25.31
N PRO A 141 -3.82 -53.72 25.88
CA PRO A 141 -4.72 -52.85 26.64
C PRO A 141 -4.24 -52.69 28.09
N GLY A 142 -3.51 -51.62 28.39
CA GLY A 142 -3.27 -51.20 29.78
C GLY A 142 -2.03 -50.35 30.01
N SER A 143 -2.19 -49.02 29.97
CA SER A 143 -1.43 -48.07 30.82
C SER A 143 -1.95 -46.65 30.60
N ASP A 144 -2.71 -46.13 31.57
CA ASP A 144 -3.11 -44.71 31.58
C ASP A 144 -1.90 -43.78 31.82
N GLY A 145 -0.79 -44.35 32.34
CA GLY A 145 0.50 -43.67 32.48
C GLY A 145 1.21 -43.41 31.15
N ALA A 146 1.13 -44.33 30.18
CA ALA A 146 1.79 -44.18 28.88
C ALA A 146 1.22 -42.98 28.11
N ARG A 147 -0.12 -42.90 27.97
CA ARG A 147 -0.80 -41.76 27.33
C ARG A 147 -0.50 -40.43 28.01
N LYS A 148 -0.35 -40.42 29.34
CA LYS A 148 0.02 -39.23 30.11
C LYS A 148 1.47 -38.81 29.84
N GLN A 149 2.38 -39.78 29.72
CA GLN A 149 3.78 -39.55 29.36
C GLN A 149 3.92 -39.07 27.91
N ASP A 150 3.12 -39.59 26.97
CA ASP A 150 3.06 -39.11 25.58
C ASP A 150 2.56 -37.65 25.51
N LEU A 151 1.53 -37.31 26.32
CA LEU A 151 0.99 -35.95 26.41
C LEU A 151 2.00 -34.96 26.99
N GLU A 152 2.73 -35.33 28.05
CA GLU A 152 3.78 -34.48 28.61
C GLU A 152 4.97 -34.36 27.64
N THR A 153 5.37 -35.44 26.97
CA THR A 153 6.41 -35.43 25.92
C THR A 153 6.02 -34.53 24.74
N ALA A 154 4.75 -34.55 24.33
CA ALA A 154 4.24 -33.65 23.30
C ALA A 154 4.27 -32.19 23.79
N ARG A 155 3.90 -31.93 25.05
CA ARG A 155 3.94 -30.59 25.66
C ARG A 155 5.37 -30.05 25.78
N GLU A 156 6.33 -30.88 26.17
CA GLU A 156 7.76 -30.53 26.19
C GLU A 156 8.25 -30.17 24.78
N LYS A 157 7.92 -30.98 23.76
CA LYS A 157 8.23 -30.66 22.34
C LYS A 157 7.58 -29.37 21.86
N TYR A 158 6.34 -29.08 22.25
CA TYR A 158 5.71 -27.79 21.94
C TYR A 158 6.41 -26.63 22.65
N MET A 159 6.89 -26.84 23.89
CA MET A 159 7.62 -25.83 24.65
C MET A 159 9.00 -25.54 24.04
N THR A 160 9.74 -26.55 23.58
CA THR A 160 11.02 -26.34 22.86
C THR A 160 10.80 -25.63 21.53
N VAL A 161 9.80 -26.06 20.74
CA VAL A 161 9.45 -25.38 19.47
C VAL A 161 9.03 -23.92 19.72
N PHE A 162 8.36 -23.62 20.83
CA PHE A 162 8.00 -22.25 21.18
C PHE A 162 9.21 -21.40 21.56
N THR A 163 10.17 -21.92 22.33
CA THR A 163 11.40 -21.20 22.66
C THR A 163 12.31 -21.01 21.45
N GLU A 164 12.41 -22.00 20.56
CA GLU A 164 13.09 -21.89 19.27
C GLU A 164 12.45 -20.84 18.36
N LEU A 165 11.12 -20.79 18.30
CA LEU A 165 10.37 -19.77 17.55
C LEU A 165 10.62 -18.36 18.12
N ASP A 166 10.66 -18.20 19.43
CA ASP A 166 10.95 -16.89 20.04
C ASP A 166 12.41 -16.47 19.88
N ALA A 167 13.36 -17.41 19.90
CA ALA A 167 14.75 -17.16 19.52
C ALA A 167 14.85 -16.73 18.04
N ALA A 168 14.18 -17.42 17.12
CA ALA A 168 14.13 -17.05 15.71
C ALA A 168 13.50 -15.65 15.48
N LYS A 169 12.47 -15.27 16.25
CA LYS A 169 11.90 -13.91 16.24
C LYS A 169 12.85 -12.86 16.83
N GLN A 170 13.75 -13.22 17.73
CA GLN A 170 14.79 -12.32 18.25
C GLN A 170 15.89 -12.09 17.21
N GLU A 171 16.43 -13.16 16.62
CA GLU A 171 17.42 -13.04 15.54
C GLU A 171 16.85 -12.33 14.30
N LEU A 172 15.59 -12.56 13.92
CA LEU A 172 14.96 -11.82 12.82
C LEU A 172 14.85 -10.31 13.12
N ARG A 173 14.63 -9.90 14.37
CA ARG A 173 14.62 -8.48 14.76
C ARG A 173 16.02 -7.88 14.71
N LYS A 174 17.03 -8.61 15.18
CA LYS A 174 18.43 -8.21 15.13
C LYS A 174 18.93 -8.05 13.70
N ILE A 175 18.68 -9.04 12.83
CA ILE A 175 19.02 -8.96 11.40
C ILE A 175 18.37 -7.75 10.72
N ARG A 176 17.12 -7.40 11.07
CA ARG A 176 16.48 -6.17 10.57
C ARG A 176 17.21 -4.92 11.03
N GLN A 177 17.52 -4.81 12.32
CA GLN A 177 18.29 -3.68 12.87
C GLN A 177 19.69 -3.56 12.23
N ASP A 178 20.39 -4.69 12.04
CA ASP A 178 21.69 -4.74 11.37
C ASP A 178 21.57 -4.33 9.88
N CYS A 179 20.48 -4.70 9.20
CA CYS A 179 20.19 -4.28 7.82
C CYS A 179 19.89 -2.78 7.72
N ASP A 180 19.08 -2.25 8.64
CA ASP A 180 18.75 -0.82 8.71
C ASP A 180 20.02 0.02 8.96
N ALA A 181 20.84 -0.37 9.96
CA ALA A 181 22.12 0.26 10.25
C ALA A 181 23.12 0.16 9.08
N THR A 182 23.14 -0.97 8.36
CA THR A 182 23.96 -1.14 7.15
C THR A 182 23.49 -0.24 6.01
N LEU A 183 22.17 -0.03 5.88
CA LEU A 183 21.59 0.87 4.88
C LEU A 183 21.91 2.33 5.21
N GLU A 184 21.77 2.76 6.47
CA GLU A 184 22.19 4.08 6.94
C GLU A 184 23.69 4.33 6.69
N ALA A 185 24.55 3.38 7.06
CA ALA A 185 26.00 3.47 6.81
C ALA A 185 26.34 3.54 5.31
N LYS A 186 25.58 2.85 4.46
CA LYS A 186 25.72 2.91 3.00
C LYS A 186 25.30 4.27 2.43
N VAL A 187 24.23 4.87 2.93
CA VAL A 187 23.79 6.23 2.55
C VAL A 187 24.87 7.24 2.95
N ALA A 188 25.32 7.22 4.20
CA ALA A 188 26.39 8.10 4.68
C ALA A 188 27.70 7.95 3.87
N ALA A 189 28.03 6.72 3.44
CA ALA A 189 29.18 6.47 2.56
C ALA A 189 29.00 7.04 1.15
N PHE A 190 27.78 7.04 0.60
CA PHE A 190 27.50 7.71 -0.68
C PHE A 190 27.56 9.23 -0.57
N ASP A 191 27.01 9.81 0.50
CA ASP A 191 27.08 11.26 0.74
C ASP A 191 28.54 11.72 0.87
N LEU A 192 29.35 10.98 1.64
CA LEU A 192 30.78 11.24 1.77
C LEU A 192 31.54 11.09 0.44
N ALA A 193 31.18 10.09 -0.38
CA ALA A 193 31.76 9.92 -1.71
C ALA A 193 31.38 11.07 -2.67
N ALA A 194 30.14 11.55 -2.63
CA ALA A 194 29.68 12.68 -3.42
C ALA A 194 30.38 13.99 -3.00
N VAL A 195 30.55 14.23 -1.69
CA VAL A 195 31.34 15.35 -1.17
C VAL A 195 32.80 15.27 -1.65
N ALA A 196 33.42 14.09 -1.59
CA ALA A 196 34.79 13.89 -2.08
C ALA A 196 34.91 14.09 -3.61
N GLU A 197 33.93 13.63 -4.40
CA GLU A 197 33.90 13.83 -5.85
C GLU A 197 33.76 15.32 -6.22
N ASN A 198 32.87 16.05 -5.53
CA ASN A 198 32.69 17.48 -5.74
C ASN A 198 33.94 18.28 -5.34
N ALA A 199 34.59 17.92 -4.23
CA ALA A 199 35.88 18.50 -3.85
C ALA A 199 36.98 18.21 -4.88
N ALA A 200 37.01 17.01 -5.47
CA ALA A 200 37.95 16.66 -6.54
C ALA A 200 37.71 17.48 -7.82
N LYS A 201 36.44 17.70 -8.21
CA LYS A 201 36.08 18.57 -9.35
C LYS A 201 36.51 20.02 -9.14
N ALA A 202 36.17 20.61 -8.00
CA ALA A 202 36.59 21.98 -7.67
C ALA A 202 38.11 22.15 -7.64
N ASN A 203 38.84 21.15 -7.13
CA ASN A 203 40.30 21.14 -7.18
C ASN A 203 40.85 21.03 -8.62
N MET A 204 40.22 20.23 -9.48
CA MET A 204 40.60 20.12 -10.89
C MET A 204 40.38 21.43 -11.66
N GLU A 205 39.26 22.12 -11.41
CA GLU A 205 38.97 23.44 -11.96
C GLU A 205 40.03 24.46 -11.52
N ARG A 206 40.31 24.53 -10.22
CA ARG A 206 41.35 25.41 -9.63
C ARG A 206 42.75 25.12 -10.18
N VAL A 207 43.11 23.85 -10.42
CA VAL A 207 44.37 23.47 -11.08
C VAL A 207 44.40 23.97 -12.53
N SER A 208 43.26 23.92 -13.24
CA SER A 208 43.16 24.46 -14.61
C SER A 208 43.32 25.99 -14.66
N GLU A 209 42.81 26.71 -13.65
CA GLU A 209 42.95 28.16 -13.51
C GLU A 209 44.39 28.55 -13.20
N LEU A 210 45.00 27.94 -12.18
CA LEU A 210 46.41 28.12 -11.84
C LEU A 210 47.33 27.80 -13.03
N SER A 211 47.01 26.80 -13.85
CA SER A 211 47.77 26.49 -15.06
C SER A 211 47.66 27.58 -16.14
N LYS A 212 46.51 28.27 -16.24
CA LYS A 212 46.35 29.43 -17.14
C LYS A 212 47.13 30.64 -16.61
N GLU A 213 47.06 30.92 -15.32
CA GLU A 213 47.81 31.99 -14.66
C GLU A 213 49.32 31.80 -14.83
N ILE A 214 49.83 30.59 -14.57
CA ILE A 214 51.25 30.25 -14.77
C ILE A 214 51.67 30.47 -16.23
N SER A 215 50.81 30.11 -17.19
CA SER A 215 51.09 30.32 -18.63
C SER A 215 51.15 31.81 -18.98
N ALA A 216 50.22 32.62 -18.47
CA ALA A 216 50.20 34.07 -18.68
C ALA A 216 51.41 34.77 -18.03
N VAL A 217 51.83 34.33 -16.83
CA VAL A 217 53.04 34.82 -16.16
C VAL A 217 54.29 34.44 -16.96
N GLN A 218 54.37 33.22 -17.50
CA GLN A 218 55.49 32.80 -18.36
C GLN A 218 55.56 33.62 -19.66
N GLU A 219 54.42 33.92 -20.29
CA GLU A 219 54.35 34.81 -21.46
C GLU A 219 54.83 36.22 -21.13
N SER A 220 54.33 36.81 -20.03
CA SER A 220 54.77 38.13 -19.54
C SER A 220 56.27 38.18 -19.25
N ILE A 221 56.84 37.15 -18.61
CA ILE A 221 58.29 37.02 -18.42
C ILE A 221 59.03 36.95 -19.77
N GLY A 222 58.45 36.31 -20.78
CA GLY A 222 58.97 36.30 -22.15
C GLY A 222 59.02 37.70 -22.77
N GLN A 223 57.92 38.45 -22.68
CA GLN A 223 57.81 39.82 -23.18
C GLN A 223 58.80 40.76 -22.47
N VAL A 224 58.91 40.70 -21.14
CA VAL A 224 59.86 41.51 -20.36
C VAL A 224 61.31 41.20 -20.73
N LYS A 225 61.67 39.93 -20.96
CA LYS A 225 63.01 39.56 -21.43
C LYS A 225 63.31 40.14 -22.81
N LEU A 226 62.35 40.09 -23.73
CA LEU A 226 62.50 40.64 -25.08
C LEU A 226 62.70 42.16 -25.05
N ALA A 227 61.84 42.89 -24.34
CA ALA A 227 61.97 44.34 -24.15
C ALA A 227 63.30 44.73 -23.46
N THR A 228 63.79 43.90 -22.52
CA THR A 228 65.10 44.11 -21.88
C THR A 228 66.25 43.97 -22.89
N MET A 229 66.19 42.97 -23.79
CA MET A 229 67.20 42.80 -24.84
C MET A 229 67.17 43.95 -25.86
N GLU A 230 65.98 44.42 -26.26
CA GLU A 230 65.82 45.57 -27.15
C GLU A 230 66.39 46.84 -26.53
N SER A 231 66.06 47.12 -25.26
CA SER A 231 66.60 48.26 -24.51
C SER A 231 68.14 48.22 -24.39
N GLN A 232 68.72 47.04 -24.13
CA GLN A 232 70.19 46.86 -24.13
C GLN A 232 70.80 47.11 -25.52
N GLN A 233 70.13 46.69 -26.60
CA GLN A 233 70.59 46.93 -27.96
C GLN A 233 70.53 48.42 -28.32
N GLU A 234 69.46 49.14 -27.94
CA GLU A 234 69.36 50.58 -28.13
C GLU A 234 70.40 51.34 -27.31
N GLN A 235 70.62 50.95 -26.04
CA GLN A 235 71.66 51.51 -25.20
C GLN A 235 73.05 51.38 -25.85
N ALA A 236 73.36 50.21 -26.43
CA ALA A 236 74.62 49.98 -27.14
C ALA A 236 74.78 50.89 -28.38
N LYS A 237 73.71 51.10 -29.17
CA LYS A 237 73.70 52.06 -30.30
C LYS A 237 73.98 53.48 -29.82
N VAL A 238 73.25 53.94 -28.79
CA VAL A 238 73.42 55.30 -28.22
C VAL A 238 74.84 55.53 -27.69
N PHE A 239 75.49 54.51 -27.12
CA PHE A 239 76.89 54.62 -26.71
C PHE A 239 77.85 54.73 -27.89
N ALA A 240 77.63 53.99 -28.99
CA ALA A 240 78.43 54.11 -30.20
C ALA A 240 78.30 55.51 -30.84
N ASP A 241 77.08 56.01 -31.00
CA ASP A 241 76.81 57.34 -31.56
C ASP A 241 77.45 58.46 -30.72
N LYS A 242 77.35 58.36 -29.38
CA LYS A 242 78.00 59.31 -28.46
C LYS A 242 79.52 59.29 -28.56
N ASP A 243 80.15 58.15 -28.82
CA ASP A 243 81.60 58.09 -28.99
C ASP A 243 82.04 58.70 -30.33
N VAL A 244 81.32 58.42 -31.42
CA VAL A 244 81.53 59.10 -32.73
C VAL A 244 81.39 60.63 -32.57
N GLN A 245 80.35 61.09 -31.88
CA GLN A 245 80.14 62.52 -31.65
C GLN A 245 81.25 63.14 -30.78
N ARG A 246 81.70 62.44 -29.73
CA ARG A 246 82.87 62.85 -28.91
C ARG A 246 84.15 62.95 -29.74
N GLN A 247 84.41 61.99 -30.63
CA GLN A 247 85.58 62.01 -31.51
C GLN A 247 85.53 63.21 -32.47
N SER A 248 84.36 63.52 -33.05
CA SER A 248 84.18 64.69 -33.93
C SER A 248 84.41 66.01 -33.19
N TYR A 249 83.83 66.21 -31.99
CA TYR A 249 84.07 67.40 -31.18
C TYR A 249 85.55 67.56 -30.80
N LYS A 250 86.22 66.47 -30.39
CA LYS A 250 87.66 66.49 -30.11
C LYS A 250 88.47 66.98 -31.31
N ALA A 251 88.18 66.47 -32.51
CA ALA A 251 88.85 66.92 -33.73
C ALA A 251 88.61 68.41 -34.03
N THR A 252 87.38 68.92 -33.86
CA THR A 252 87.08 70.35 -34.07
C THR A 252 87.72 71.26 -33.02
N LEU A 253 87.90 70.78 -31.78
CA LEU A 253 88.59 71.50 -30.72
C LEU A 253 90.10 71.57 -30.98
N GLU A 254 90.71 70.49 -31.46
CA GLU A 254 92.13 70.47 -31.84
C GLU A 254 92.41 71.37 -33.06
N ASP A 255 91.46 71.50 -33.99
CA ASP A 255 91.57 72.43 -35.14
C ASP A 255 91.39 73.90 -34.73
N SER A 256 90.39 74.20 -33.89
CA SER A 256 90.18 75.58 -33.41
C SER A 256 91.31 76.06 -32.49
N ALA A 257 91.90 75.17 -31.66
CA ALA A 257 93.07 75.50 -30.85
C ALA A 257 94.30 75.86 -31.71
N LYS A 258 94.52 75.18 -32.85
CA LYS A 258 95.58 75.52 -33.82
C LYS A 258 95.34 76.90 -34.45
N LYS A 259 94.09 77.21 -34.81
CA LYS A 259 93.70 78.52 -35.38
C LYS A 259 93.87 79.66 -34.36
N LEU A 260 93.51 79.45 -33.10
CA LEU A 260 93.68 80.44 -32.03
C LEU A 260 95.16 80.73 -31.76
N LEU A 261 96.03 79.70 -31.79
CA LEU A 261 97.48 79.86 -31.70
C LEU A 261 98.10 80.64 -32.87
N ALA A 262 97.46 80.65 -34.04
CA ALA A 262 97.86 81.50 -35.15
C ALA A 262 97.43 82.97 -34.90
N LEU A 263 96.15 83.24 -34.67
CA LEU A 263 95.65 84.61 -34.45
C LEU A 263 96.34 85.33 -33.28
N LYS A 264 96.74 84.61 -32.22
CA LYS A 264 97.41 85.21 -31.05
C LYS A 264 98.79 85.83 -31.38
N LYS A 265 99.34 85.63 -32.58
CA LYS A 265 100.60 86.25 -33.02
C LYS A 265 100.43 87.63 -33.67
N ASP A 266 99.21 88.00 -34.07
CA ASP A 266 99.00 89.06 -35.07
C ASP A 266 98.19 90.27 -34.53
N LEU A 267 98.21 90.54 -33.21
CA LEU A 267 97.35 91.56 -32.58
C LEU A 267 98.13 92.79 -32.07
N ASP A 268 97.57 93.96 -32.39
CA ASP A 268 98.14 95.30 -32.20
C ASP A 268 97.48 96.05 -31.00
N PRO A 269 98.21 96.76 -30.11
CA PRO A 269 97.67 97.16 -28.81
C PRO A 269 96.57 98.22 -28.84
N GLU A 270 96.56 99.16 -29.78
CA GLU A 270 95.69 100.35 -29.73
C GLU A 270 94.21 100.01 -29.99
N LEU A 271 93.95 98.96 -30.77
CA LEU A 271 92.60 98.38 -30.95
C LEU A 271 92.04 97.80 -29.64
N THR A 272 92.92 97.30 -28.77
CA THR A 272 92.55 96.64 -27.50
C THR A 272 91.85 97.59 -26.54
N GLN A 273 92.29 98.85 -26.46
CA GLN A 273 91.77 99.83 -25.49
C GLN A 273 90.38 100.36 -25.88
N ASN A 274 90.09 100.47 -27.19
CA ASN A 274 88.77 100.87 -27.68
C ASN A 274 87.76 99.72 -27.57
N LEU A 275 88.22 98.48 -27.79
CA LEU A 275 87.44 97.29 -27.48
C LEU A 275 87.14 97.17 -25.98
N GLU A 276 88.09 97.53 -25.10
CA GLU A 276 87.92 97.46 -23.64
C GLU A 276 86.79 98.38 -23.13
N THR A 277 86.63 99.60 -23.67
CA THR A 277 85.51 100.47 -23.30
C THR A 277 84.16 99.90 -23.75
N GLN A 278 84.04 99.44 -25.00
CA GLN A 278 82.82 98.75 -25.47
C GLN A 278 82.55 97.44 -24.71
N LEU A 279 83.59 96.74 -24.26
CA LEU A 279 83.47 95.56 -23.40
C LEU A 279 82.78 95.92 -22.08
N THR A 280 83.13 97.05 -21.46
CA THR A 280 82.53 97.45 -20.18
C THR A 280 81.06 97.82 -20.29
N GLU A 281 80.66 98.55 -21.33
CA GLU A 281 79.25 98.88 -21.60
C GLU A 281 78.43 97.62 -21.87
N THR A 282 78.90 96.74 -22.77
CA THR A 282 78.22 95.47 -23.07
C THR A 282 78.18 94.53 -21.86
N THR A 283 79.19 94.47 -20.98
CA THR A 283 79.09 93.70 -19.73
C THR A 283 78.02 94.22 -18.77
N ASN A 284 77.75 95.53 -18.74
CA ASN A 284 76.70 96.10 -17.89
C ASN A 284 75.30 95.74 -18.42
N GLU A 285 75.09 95.80 -19.74
CA GLU A 285 73.84 95.34 -20.37
C GLU A 285 73.62 93.83 -20.18
N ILE A 286 74.69 93.03 -20.37
CA ILE A 286 74.67 91.59 -20.10
C ILE A 286 74.30 91.31 -18.65
N ALA A 287 74.83 92.05 -17.67
CA ALA A 287 74.50 91.89 -16.26
C ALA A 287 73.02 92.23 -15.96
N ALA A 288 72.47 93.25 -16.61
CA ALA A 288 71.05 93.61 -16.47
C ALA A 288 70.13 92.51 -17.06
N LEU A 289 70.44 92.02 -18.27
CA LEU A 289 69.72 90.92 -18.91
C LEU A 289 69.85 89.61 -18.12
N GLN A 290 71.03 89.30 -17.58
CA GLN A 290 71.24 88.16 -16.69
C GLN A 290 70.33 88.24 -15.46
N LYS A 291 70.24 89.42 -14.81
CA LYS A 291 69.37 89.62 -13.65
C LYS A 291 67.88 89.50 -13.97
N GLN A 292 67.44 90.02 -15.12
CA GLN A 292 66.05 89.83 -15.56
C GLN A 292 65.77 88.34 -15.83
N MET A 293 66.67 87.67 -16.55
CA MET A 293 66.56 86.24 -16.85
C MET A 293 66.61 85.37 -15.58
N GLU A 294 67.34 85.75 -14.53
CA GLU A 294 67.29 85.07 -13.23
C GLU A 294 65.95 85.29 -12.51
N ASN A 295 65.39 86.50 -12.55
CA ASN A 295 64.06 86.78 -11.99
C ASN A 295 62.94 86.01 -12.72
N GLU A 296 62.97 85.97 -14.06
CA GLU A 296 62.02 85.17 -14.85
C GLU A 296 62.19 83.68 -14.57
N LYS A 297 63.42 83.14 -14.56
CA LYS A 297 63.69 81.75 -14.15
C LYS A 297 63.19 81.43 -12.75
N ALA A 298 63.32 82.35 -11.79
CA ALA A 298 62.79 82.17 -10.44
C ALA A 298 61.25 82.19 -10.43
N SER A 299 60.61 83.03 -11.24
CA SER A 299 59.16 83.06 -11.42
C SER A 299 58.63 81.76 -12.03
N ASP A 300 59.24 81.31 -13.13
CA ASP A 300 58.91 80.06 -13.81
C ASP A 300 59.11 78.85 -12.90
N LEU A 301 60.24 78.79 -12.17
CA LEU A 301 60.52 77.72 -11.21
C LEU A 301 59.47 77.68 -10.08
N ASN A 302 59.03 78.84 -9.59
CA ASN A 302 57.97 78.91 -8.59
C ASN A 302 56.61 78.48 -9.16
N SER A 303 56.28 78.88 -10.40
CA SER A 303 55.06 78.44 -11.10
C SER A 303 55.05 76.91 -11.29
N VAL A 304 56.14 76.35 -11.83
CA VAL A 304 56.31 74.89 -11.98
C VAL A 304 56.19 74.19 -10.63
N LYS A 305 56.78 74.74 -9.56
CA LYS A 305 56.70 74.16 -8.22
C LYS A 305 55.26 74.11 -7.70
N THR A 306 54.48 75.18 -7.86
CA THR A 306 53.04 75.19 -7.52
C THR A 306 52.28 74.14 -8.32
N VAL A 307 52.44 74.11 -9.65
CA VAL A 307 51.78 73.12 -10.52
C VAL A 307 52.16 71.68 -10.17
N THR A 308 53.43 71.40 -9.81
CA THR A 308 53.81 70.06 -9.33
C THR A 308 53.14 69.69 -8.01
N SER A 309 52.97 70.63 -7.07
CA SER A 309 52.27 70.35 -5.81
C SER A 309 50.76 70.13 -5.98
N GLU A 310 50.13 70.83 -6.93
CA GLU A 310 48.73 70.59 -7.32
C GLU A 310 48.57 69.25 -8.03
N LEU A 311 49.51 68.88 -8.91
CA LEU A 311 49.55 67.59 -9.59
C LEU A 311 49.71 66.42 -8.61
N ASP A 312 50.60 66.54 -7.62
CA ASP A 312 50.77 65.53 -6.56
C ASP A 312 49.52 65.43 -5.67
N GLY A 313 48.87 66.55 -5.35
CA GLY A 313 47.57 66.57 -4.65
C GLY A 313 46.45 65.90 -5.43
N ALA A 314 46.34 66.20 -6.73
CA ALA A 314 45.39 65.56 -7.64
C ALA A 314 45.65 64.05 -7.79
N LYS A 315 46.93 63.65 -7.91
CA LYS A 315 47.35 62.24 -7.95
C LYS A 315 47.00 61.49 -6.66
N GLY A 316 47.25 62.09 -5.49
CA GLY A 316 46.86 61.54 -4.21
C GLY A 316 45.35 61.42 -4.02
N SER A 317 44.58 62.33 -4.63
CA SER A 317 43.11 62.28 -4.62
C SER A 317 42.57 61.21 -5.56
N LEU A 318 43.14 61.06 -6.75
CA LEU A 318 42.83 59.99 -7.70
C LEU A 318 43.13 58.60 -7.12
N GLN A 319 44.25 58.44 -6.41
CA GLN A 319 44.59 57.17 -5.75
C GLN A 319 43.51 56.73 -4.74
N LYS A 320 42.96 57.65 -3.94
CA LYS A 320 41.85 57.36 -3.02
C LYS A 320 40.59 56.92 -3.75
N VAL A 321 40.26 57.58 -4.87
CA VAL A 321 39.10 57.20 -5.70
C VAL A 321 39.26 55.77 -6.25
N VAL A 322 40.47 55.37 -6.66
CA VAL A 322 40.76 53.99 -7.10
C VAL A 322 40.63 52.98 -5.95
N GLU A 323 41.05 53.35 -4.74
CA GLU A 323 40.91 52.51 -3.53
C GLU A 323 39.43 52.34 -3.13
N GLU A 324 38.65 53.41 -3.14
CA GLU A 324 37.19 53.40 -2.93
C GLU A 324 36.48 52.59 -4.02
N GLU A 325 36.84 52.76 -5.29
CA GLU A 325 36.33 51.98 -6.41
C GLU A 325 36.59 50.48 -6.23
N SER A 326 37.82 50.10 -5.84
CA SER A 326 38.17 48.71 -5.57
C SER A 326 37.36 48.11 -4.42
N SER A 327 37.09 48.91 -3.39
CA SER A 327 36.27 48.53 -2.22
C SER A 327 34.79 48.36 -2.59
N LEU A 328 34.26 49.25 -3.43
CA LEU A 328 32.90 49.16 -3.96
C LEU A 328 32.73 47.97 -4.91
N ARG A 329 33.70 47.69 -5.78
CA ARG A 329 33.71 46.49 -6.64
C ARG A 329 33.68 45.21 -5.80
N SER A 330 34.49 45.14 -4.74
CA SER A 330 34.49 44.04 -3.77
C SER A 330 33.11 43.85 -3.10
N LEU A 331 32.52 44.93 -2.61
CA LEU A 331 31.18 44.90 -2.00
C LEU A 331 30.09 44.45 -2.98
N VAL A 332 30.14 44.94 -4.23
CA VAL A 332 29.21 44.54 -5.30
C VAL A 332 29.35 43.05 -5.62
N GLU A 333 30.56 42.49 -5.67
CA GLU A 333 30.75 41.06 -5.91
C GLU A 333 30.24 40.20 -4.74
N SER A 334 30.48 40.64 -3.51
CA SER A 334 29.90 40.02 -2.31
C SER A 334 28.37 40.01 -2.34
N LEU A 335 27.74 41.15 -2.70
CA LEU A 335 26.29 41.26 -2.81
C LEU A 335 25.70 40.41 -3.96
N LYS A 336 26.44 40.21 -5.06
CA LYS A 336 26.01 39.27 -6.13
C LYS A 336 25.99 37.83 -5.62
N LEU A 337 27.05 37.40 -4.92
CA LEU A 337 27.14 36.06 -4.34
C LEU A 337 26.01 35.82 -3.33
N GLU A 338 25.71 36.81 -2.48
CA GLU A 338 24.58 36.76 -1.56
C GLU A 338 23.25 36.64 -2.30
N ILE A 339 23.04 37.41 -3.38
CA ILE A 339 21.83 37.33 -4.22
C ILE A 339 21.70 35.95 -4.90
N GLU A 340 22.80 35.33 -5.35
CA GLU A 340 22.77 33.97 -5.90
C GLU A 340 22.48 32.92 -4.82
N ASN A 341 23.05 33.06 -3.62
CA ASN A 341 22.76 32.18 -2.49
C ASN A 341 21.28 32.27 -2.08
N VAL A 342 20.74 33.48 -1.90
CA VAL A 342 19.31 33.71 -1.59
C VAL A 342 18.38 33.16 -2.68
N LYS A 343 18.75 33.27 -3.97
CA LYS A 343 18.00 32.64 -5.06
C LYS A 343 18.00 31.11 -4.95
N LYS A 344 19.13 30.51 -4.60
CA LYS A 344 19.25 29.06 -4.39
C LYS A 344 18.41 28.61 -3.20
N GLU A 345 18.53 29.26 -2.04
CA GLU A 345 17.71 29.00 -0.86
C GLU A 345 16.20 29.14 -1.14
N HIS A 346 15.80 30.18 -1.87
CA HIS A 346 14.41 30.34 -2.31
C HIS A 346 13.95 29.18 -3.22
N SER A 347 14.80 28.67 -4.11
CA SER A 347 14.45 27.51 -4.95
C SER A 347 14.29 26.22 -4.14
N GLU A 348 15.18 25.98 -3.17
CA GLU A 348 15.10 24.83 -2.25
C GLU A 348 13.88 24.92 -1.32
N LEU A 349 13.54 26.12 -0.83
CA LEU A 349 12.33 26.34 -0.03
C LEU A 349 11.06 26.10 -0.83
N LYS A 350 11.02 26.53 -2.10
CA LYS A 350 9.88 26.31 -3.00
C LYS A 350 9.67 24.83 -3.36
N GLU A 351 10.76 24.07 -3.49
CA GLU A 351 10.67 22.61 -3.66
C GLU A 351 10.10 21.95 -2.40
N LYS A 352 10.63 22.28 -1.22
CA LYS A 352 10.10 21.81 0.07
C LYS A 352 8.64 22.22 0.31
N GLU A 353 8.24 23.41 -0.10
CA GLU A 353 6.84 23.86 -0.06
C GLU A 353 5.95 22.91 -0.87
N ALA A 354 6.30 22.63 -2.12
CA ALA A 354 5.56 21.71 -2.99
C ALA A 354 5.52 20.26 -2.46
N GLU A 355 6.62 19.78 -1.85
CA GLU A 355 6.64 18.48 -1.15
C GLU A 355 5.66 18.48 0.04
N THR A 356 5.69 19.52 0.88
CA THR A 356 4.79 19.61 2.05
C THR A 356 3.33 19.76 1.64
N GLU A 357 3.03 20.47 0.56
CA GLU A 357 1.67 20.57 0.00
C GLU A 357 1.19 19.20 -0.54
N SER A 358 2.06 18.45 -1.22
CA SER A 358 1.79 17.07 -1.67
C SER A 358 1.52 16.12 -0.49
N ILE A 359 2.32 16.20 0.58
CA ILE A 359 2.12 15.44 1.82
C ILE A 359 0.79 15.83 2.48
N ALA A 360 0.49 17.12 2.60
CA ALA A 360 -0.77 17.62 3.16
C ALA A 360 -1.99 17.14 2.34
N GLY A 361 -1.91 17.17 1.01
CA GLY A 361 -2.92 16.62 0.11
C GLY A 361 -3.13 15.12 0.31
N SER A 362 -2.05 14.34 0.41
CA SER A 362 -2.07 12.89 0.68
C SER A 362 -2.72 12.58 2.04
N LEU A 363 -2.37 13.33 3.09
CA LEU A 363 -2.98 13.21 4.42
C LEU A 363 -4.46 13.58 4.41
N HIS A 364 -4.87 14.63 3.68
CA HIS A 364 -6.27 15.02 3.53
C HIS A 364 -7.11 13.95 2.82
N VAL A 365 -6.56 13.30 1.79
CA VAL A 365 -7.20 12.15 1.13
C VAL A 365 -7.35 10.97 2.08
N LYS A 366 -6.31 10.62 2.85
CA LYS A 366 -6.38 9.55 3.87
C LYS A 366 -7.40 9.87 4.96
N LEU A 367 -7.46 11.12 5.43
CA LEU A 367 -8.42 11.57 6.44
C LEU A 367 -9.86 11.52 5.92
N ARG A 368 -10.11 11.95 4.67
CA ARG A 368 -11.42 11.80 4.03
C ARG A 368 -11.85 10.35 3.88
N LYS A 369 -10.93 9.47 3.45
CA LYS A 369 -11.19 8.03 3.34
C LYS A 369 -11.56 7.43 4.70
N SER A 370 -10.73 7.66 5.72
CA SER A 370 -10.99 7.18 7.10
C SER A 370 -12.30 7.72 7.66
N LYS A 371 -12.65 9.00 7.37
CA LYS A 371 -13.95 9.57 7.75
C LYS A 371 -15.12 8.84 7.08
N SER A 372 -15.04 8.54 5.79
CA SER A 372 -16.09 7.78 5.08
C SER A 372 -16.20 6.33 5.55
N GLU A 373 -15.08 5.68 5.91
CA GLU A 373 -15.07 4.34 6.50
C GLU A 373 -15.70 4.36 7.91
N LEU A 374 -15.40 5.37 8.73
CA LEU A 374 -16.03 5.56 10.04
C LEU A 374 -17.53 5.81 9.94
N GLU A 375 -17.97 6.69 9.03
CA GLU A 375 -19.40 6.93 8.77
C GLU A 375 -20.12 5.64 8.33
N ALA A 376 -19.51 4.85 7.45
CA ALA A 376 -20.06 3.54 7.06
C ALA A 376 -20.17 2.58 8.26
N CYS A 377 -19.12 2.43 9.07
CA CYS A 377 -19.13 1.63 10.28
C CYS A 377 -20.21 2.08 11.28
N GLN A 378 -20.39 3.40 11.48
CA GLN A 378 -21.45 3.93 12.34
C GLN A 378 -22.85 3.60 11.83
N THR A 379 -23.08 3.64 10.50
CA THR A 379 -24.38 3.20 9.96
C THR A 379 -24.62 1.71 10.19
N GLU A 380 -23.60 0.86 10.07
CA GLU A 380 -23.73 -0.58 10.32
C GLU A 380 -23.92 -0.90 11.81
N GLU A 381 -23.15 -0.25 12.69
CA GLU A 381 -23.33 -0.32 14.15
C GLU A 381 -24.77 0.08 14.53
N SER A 382 -25.32 1.14 13.93
CA SER A 382 -26.69 1.58 14.21
C SER A 382 -27.76 0.56 13.80
N LYS A 383 -27.54 -0.18 12.69
CA LYS A 383 -28.43 -1.30 12.29
C LYS A 383 -28.31 -2.46 13.25
N ILE A 384 -27.08 -2.89 13.56
CA ILE A 384 -26.81 -4.00 14.48
C ILE A 384 -27.41 -3.69 15.85
N ARG A 385 -27.22 -2.48 16.37
CA ARG A 385 -27.83 -2.01 17.62
C ARG A 385 -29.36 -2.06 17.56
N GLY A 386 -29.97 -1.59 16.47
CA GLY A 386 -31.41 -1.73 16.24
C GLY A 386 -31.89 -3.19 16.29
N THR A 387 -31.24 -4.10 15.57
CA THR A 387 -31.58 -5.54 15.64
C THR A 387 -31.35 -6.15 17.02
N SER A 388 -30.38 -5.64 17.79
CA SER A 388 -30.15 -6.05 19.17
C SER A 388 -31.24 -5.54 20.12
N GLU A 389 -31.70 -4.30 19.96
CA GLU A 389 -32.82 -3.71 20.71
C GLU A 389 -34.13 -4.46 20.39
N GLU A 390 -34.36 -4.85 19.13
CA GLU A 390 -35.46 -5.73 18.71
C GLU A 390 -35.35 -7.12 19.36
N MET A 391 -34.18 -7.78 19.30
CA MET A 391 -33.96 -9.07 19.96
C MET A 391 -34.19 -9.01 21.48
N ILE A 392 -33.69 -7.97 22.17
CA ILE A 392 -33.95 -7.74 23.59
C ILE A 392 -35.45 -7.59 23.86
N SER A 393 -36.17 -6.84 23.02
CA SER A 393 -37.62 -6.64 23.15
C SER A 393 -38.38 -7.96 22.98
N THR A 394 -38.03 -8.78 21.99
CA THR A 394 -38.65 -10.12 21.80
C THR A 394 -38.33 -11.08 22.95
N LEU A 395 -37.11 -11.02 23.52
CA LEU A 395 -36.73 -11.85 24.65
C LEU A 395 -37.46 -11.43 25.93
N GLN A 396 -37.66 -10.12 26.16
CA GLN A 396 -38.49 -9.61 27.24
C GLN A 396 -39.96 -10.03 27.08
N GLN A 397 -40.51 -9.96 25.86
CA GLN A 397 -41.86 -10.44 25.56
C GLN A 397 -42.02 -11.94 25.82
N LEU A 398 -41.10 -12.77 25.33
CA LEU A 398 -41.10 -14.22 25.57
C LEU A 398 -40.94 -14.56 27.07
N SER A 399 -40.14 -13.78 27.80
CA SER A 399 -40.01 -13.93 29.26
C SER A 399 -41.33 -13.62 29.99
N LEU A 400 -42.03 -12.56 29.59
CA LEU A 400 -43.35 -12.21 30.12
C LEU A 400 -44.40 -13.28 29.78
N GLU A 401 -44.43 -13.76 28.54
CA GLU A 401 -45.34 -14.82 28.09
C GLU A 401 -45.07 -16.15 28.82
N THR A 402 -43.80 -16.50 29.02
CA THR A 402 -43.40 -17.68 29.80
C THR A 402 -43.81 -17.57 31.27
N GLU A 403 -43.64 -16.41 31.89
CA GLU A 403 -44.05 -16.16 33.27
C GLU A 403 -45.59 -16.17 33.43
N ASN A 404 -46.33 -15.62 32.47
CA ASN A 404 -47.78 -15.70 32.43
C ASN A 404 -48.26 -17.17 32.31
N ALA A 405 -47.69 -17.93 31.35
CA ALA A 405 -48.01 -19.35 31.19
C ALA A 405 -47.64 -20.18 32.45
N ARG A 406 -46.58 -19.80 33.17
CA ARG A 406 -46.21 -20.39 34.46
C ARG A 406 -47.26 -20.11 35.53
N GLN A 407 -47.76 -18.88 35.62
CA GLN A 407 -48.82 -18.48 36.56
C GLN A 407 -50.14 -19.19 36.23
N GLU A 408 -50.55 -19.24 34.97
CA GLU A 408 -51.73 -19.99 34.51
C GLU A 408 -51.63 -21.49 34.85
N ALA A 409 -50.47 -22.11 34.61
CA ALA A 409 -50.24 -23.51 34.97
C ALA A 409 -50.29 -23.73 36.50
N GLU A 410 -49.81 -22.77 37.29
CA GLU A 410 -49.85 -22.82 38.76
C GLU A 410 -51.29 -22.63 39.30
N GLU A 411 -52.09 -21.74 38.69
CA GLU A 411 -53.53 -21.66 38.93
C GLU A 411 -54.25 -22.96 38.59
N MET A 412 -54.02 -23.53 37.39
CA MET A 412 -54.65 -24.76 36.94
C MET A 412 -54.28 -25.94 37.84
N LYS A 413 -53.04 -26.01 38.31
CA LYS A 413 -52.58 -26.96 39.34
C LYS A 413 -53.32 -26.78 40.66
N ASN A 414 -53.64 -25.55 41.07
CA ASN A 414 -54.41 -25.29 42.28
C ASN A 414 -55.90 -25.61 42.09
N LYS A 415 -56.51 -25.26 40.95
CA LYS A 415 -57.87 -25.68 40.55
C LYS A 415 -57.99 -27.21 40.54
N ALA A 416 -57.03 -27.92 39.97
CA ALA A 416 -56.98 -29.39 39.97
C ALA A 416 -56.86 -29.99 41.38
N LYS A 417 -56.12 -29.38 42.31
CA LYS A 417 -56.10 -29.81 43.73
C LYS A 417 -57.45 -29.63 44.42
N VAL A 418 -58.19 -28.57 44.10
CA VAL A 418 -59.54 -28.32 44.65
C VAL A 418 -60.51 -29.37 44.11
N LEU A 419 -60.58 -29.53 42.79
CA LEU A 419 -61.40 -30.57 42.14
C LEU A 419 -61.06 -31.98 42.63
N LYS A 420 -59.78 -32.29 42.91
CA LYS A 420 -59.39 -33.57 43.51
C LYS A 420 -59.97 -33.75 44.91
N LYS A 421 -59.95 -32.72 45.77
CA LYS A 421 -60.56 -32.79 47.11
C LYS A 421 -62.08 -32.93 47.03
N GLU A 422 -62.73 -32.27 46.07
CA GLU A 422 -64.16 -32.41 45.81
C GLU A 422 -64.51 -33.82 45.29
N ALA A 423 -63.67 -34.40 44.43
CA ALA A 423 -63.80 -35.79 43.98
C ALA A 423 -63.59 -36.80 45.13
N GLU A 424 -62.64 -36.56 46.03
CA GLU A 424 -62.44 -37.37 47.23
C GLU A 424 -63.64 -37.25 48.20
N ALA A 425 -64.18 -36.05 48.41
CA ALA A 425 -65.35 -35.82 49.25
C ALA A 425 -66.62 -36.46 48.68
N THR A 426 -66.85 -36.34 47.37
CA THR A 426 -67.99 -36.99 46.69
C THR A 426 -67.86 -38.51 46.68
N LYS A 427 -66.63 -39.06 46.59
CA LYS A 427 -66.40 -40.51 46.77
C LYS A 427 -66.73 -40.98 48.19
N ILE A 428 -66.36 -40.22 49.23
CA ILE A 428 -66.73 -40.56 50.62
C ILE A 428 -68.27 -40.55 50.78
N ALA A 429 -68.94 -39.51 50.28
CA ALA A 429 -70.40 -39.43 50.31
C ALA A 429 -71.08 -40.58 49.53
N LEU A 430 -70.49 -41.04 48.42
CA LEU A 430 -70.95 -42.21 47.68
C LEU A 430 -70.75 -43.52 48.49
N GLU A 431 -69.59 -43.71 49.12
CA GLU A 431 -69.34 -44.88 49.99
C GLU A 431 -70.25 -44.90 51.23
N GLU A 432 -70.67 -43.75 51.73
CA GLU A 432 -71.70 -43.64 52.77
C GLU A 432 -73.10 -43.97 52.24
N ALA A 433 -73.47 -43.46 51.06
CA ALA A 433 -74.73 -43.77 50.40
C ALA A 433 -74.85 -45.27 50.03
N GLU A 434 -73.76 -45.92 49.59
CA GLU A 434 -73.72 -47.36 49.33
C GLU A 434 -73.91 -48.19 50.61
N LYS A 435 -73.37 -47.76 51.75
CA LYS A 435 -73.61 -48.40 53.06
C LYS A 435 -75.07 -48.25 53.48
N MET A 436 -75.64 -47.06 53.36
CA MET A 436 -77.06 -46.81 53.65
C MET A 436 -77.98 -47.64 52.74
N LEU A 437 -77.66 -47.75 51.45
CA LEU A 437 -78.39 -48.59 50.51
C LEU A 437 -78.30 -50.07 50.89
N ARG A 438 -77.13 -50.56 51.32
CA ARG A 438 -76.97 -51.94 51.77
C ARG A 438 -77.83 -52.25 53.00
N VAL A 439 -77.85 -51.36 54.00
CA VAL A 439 -78.74 -51.48 55.16
C VAL A 439 -80.21 -51.50 54.71
N ALA A 440 -80.62 -50.59 53.82
CA ALA A 440 -81.99 -50.58 53.29
C ALA A 440 -82.35 -51.84 52.48
N VAL A 441 -81.38 -52.50 51.82
CA VAL A 441 -81.58 -53.79 51.15
C VAL A 441 -81.70 -54.93 52.16
N GLU A 442 -80.85 -54.98 53.19
CA GLU A 442 -80.94 -55.96 54.27
C GLU A 442 -82.28 -55.83 55.03
N GLU A 443 -82.72 -54.61 55.35
CA GLU A 443 -84.04 -54.32 55.93
C GLU A 443 -85.19 -54.73 54.99
N ALA A 444 -85.06 -54.52 53.68
CA ALA A 444 -86.05 -54.94 52.70
C ALA A 444 -86.11 -56.47 52.53
N GLU A 445 -84.97 -57.16 52.63
CA GLU A 445 -84.91 -58.62 52.66
C GLU A 445 -85.51 -59.18 53.96
N GLU A 446 -85.23 -58.60 55.13
CA GLU A 446 -85.88 -58.99 56.40
C GLU A 446 -87.40 -58.72 56.35
N ALA A 447 -87.84 -57.60 55.80
CA ALA A 447 -89.26 -57.30 55.60
C ALA A 447 -89.93 -58.30 54.65
N LYS A 448 -89.24 -58.73 53.58
CA LYS A 448 -89.69 -59.77 52.66
C LYS A 448 -89.70 -61.16 53.30
N GLU A 449 -88.73 -61.48 54.15
CA GLU A 449 -88.81 -62.71 54.95
C GLU A 449 -90.00 -62.66 55.92
N ALA A 450 -90.22 -61.53 56.59
CA ALA A 450 -91.38 -61.33 57.46
C ALA A 450 -92.70 -61.43 56.68
N GLU A 451 -92.77 -60.92 55.44
CA GLU A 451 -93.88 -61.11 54.51
C GLU A 451 -94.09 -62.60 54.21
N THR A 452 -93.05 -63.36 53.86
CA THR A 452 -93.18 -64.82 53.64
C THR A 452 -93.61 -65.56 54.90
N ARG A 453 -93.10 -65.18 56.08
CA ARG A 453 -93.52 -65.71 57.39
C ARG A 453 -95.00 -65.42 57.67
N ALA A 454 -95.48 -64.22 57.33
CA ALA A 454 -96.89 -63.86 57.43
C ALA A 454 -97.76 -64.62 56.43
N LEU A 455 -97.30 -64.80 55.18
CA LEU A 455 -97.98 -65.61 54.16
C LEU A 455 -98.06 -67.10 54.55
N ASP A 456 -97.03 -67.65 55.18
CA ASP A 456 -97.05 -69.02 55.68
C ASP A 456 -97.91 -69.16 56.95
N GLN A 457 -98.00 -68.12 57.81
CA GLN A 457 -99.02 -68.08 58.87
C GLN A 457 -100.44 -68.00 58.29
N ILE A 458 -100.66 -67.23 57.22
CA ILE A 458 -101.94 -67.15 56.50
C ILE A 458 -102.29 -68.52 55.90
N LYS A 459 -101.33 -69.22 55.27
CA LYS A 459 -101.52 -70.60 54.80
C LYS A 459 -101.85 -71.54 55.95
N ALA A 460 -101.08 -71.55 57.03
CA ALA A 460 -101.32 -72.41 58.19
C ALA A 460 -102.68 -72.15 58.85
N LEU A 461 -103.14 -70.89 58.89
CA LEU A 461 -104.50 -70.54 59.34
C LEU A 461 -105.56 -70.98 58.33
N SER A 462 -105.30 -70.89 57.03
CA SER A 462 -106.22 -71.41 55.99
C SER A 462 -106.36 -72.93 56.08
N GLU A 463 -105.26 -73.67 56.23
CA GLU A 463 -105.26 -75.14 56.38
C GLU A 463 -105.90 -75.57 57.70
N ARG A 464 -105.65 -74.85 58.80
CA ARG A 464 -106.31 -75.08 60.10
C ARG A 464 -107.80 -74.77 60.07
N THR A 465 -108.24 -73.79 59.25
CA THR A 465 -109.66 -73.48 59.04
C THR A 465 -110.33 -74.51 58.13
N ASN A 466 -109.62 -75.02 57.13
CA ASN A 466 -110.10 -76.07 56.23
C ASN A 466 -110.17 -77.45 56.91
N ALA A 467 -109.26 -77.76 57.83
CA ALA A 467 -109.30 -78.97 58.65
C ALA A 467 -110.42 -78.97 59.72
N ALA A 468 -110.96 -77.79 60.08
CA ALA A 468 -112.02 -77.64 61.09
C ALA A 468 -113.45 -77.58 60.50
N ARG A 469 -113.62 -77.73 59.17
CA ARG A 469 -114.93 -77.60 58.48
C ARG A 469 -115.43 -78.85 57.77
N THR A 470 -114.85 -80.01 58.10
CA THR A 470 -115.41 -81.35 57.79
C THR A 470 -115.34 -82.18 59.08
N SER A 471 -116.26 -82.04 60.03
CA SER A 471 -117.69 -82.29 59.81
C SER A 471 -118.61 -81.66 60.88
N ILE A 472 -119.54 -80.82 60.44
CA ILE A 472 -120.97 -80.82 60.85
C ILE A 472 -121.76 -80.24 59.67
N SER A 473 -122.90 -80.86 59.39
CA SER A 473 -123.83 -80.52 58.32
C SER A 473 -124.64 -79.26 58.68
N GLU A 474 -124.88 -78.35 57.73
CA GLU A 474 -126.21 -78.29 57.10
C GLU A 474 -126.34 -77.29 55.94
N SER A 475 -127.16 -77.72 54.96
CA SER A 475 -128.00 -76.94 54.05
C SER A 475 -127.38 -75.90 53.11
N GLY A 476 -127.67 -76.07 51.81
CA GLY A 476 -127.48 -75.00 50.82
C GLY A 476 -128.50 -73.89 51.00
N ALA A 477 -128.02 -72.65 51.11
CA ALA A 477 -128.85 -71.46 51.13
C ALA A 477 -128.44 -70.52 49.98
N ASN A 478 -129.38 -70.21 49.09
CA ASN A 478 -129.25 -69.04 48.23
C ASN A 478 -129.32 -67.80 49.14
N ILE A 479 -128.19 -67.12 49.35
CA ILE A 479 -128.12 -65.95 50.22
C ILE A 479 -128.86 -64.79 49.53
N THR A 480 -130.05 -64.49 50.02
CA THR A 480 -130.79 -63.29 49.64
C THR A 480 -130.27 -62.13 50.48
N ILE A 481 -129.17 -61.53 50.04
CA ILE A 481 -128.65 -60.27 50.58
C ILE A 481 -129.66 -59.14 50.32
N SER A 482 -129.85 -58.27 51.32
CA SER A 482 -130.68 -57.09 51.14
C SER A 482 -130.04 -56.12 50.14
N ARG A 483 -130.85 -55.21 49.56
CA ARG A 483 -130.34 -54.21 48.62
C ARG A 483 -129.24 -53.36 49.25
N ASP A 484 -129.42 -52.98 50.52
CA ASP A 484 -128.47 -52.15 51.25
C ASP A 484 -127.15 -52.89 51.56
N GLU A 485 -127.21 -54.20 51.82
CA GLU A 485 -126.02 -55.04 51.96
C GLU A 485 -125.29 -55.26 50.63
N PHE A 486 -126.03 -55.44 49.52
CA PHE A 486 -125.44 -55.52 48.19
C PHE A 486 -124.79 -54.18 47.77
N GLU A 487 -125.44 -53.05 48.03
CA GLU A 487 -124.89 -51.71 47.77
C GLU A 487 -123.71 -51.41 48.69
N ALA A 488 -123.70 -51.86 49.95
CA ALA A 488 -122.55 -51.74 50.85
C ALA A 488 -121.36 -52.62 50.41
N LEU A 489 -121.62 -53.85 49.95
CA LEU A 489 -120.56 -54.73 49.46
C LEU A 489 -120.01 -54.24 48.11
N SER A 490 -120.87 -53.76 47.22
CA SER A 490 -120.46 -53.14 45.94
C SER A 490 -119.64 -51.88 46.19
N ARG A 491 -120.07 -50.98 47.09
CA ARG A 491 -119.29 -49.79 47.46
C ARG A 491 -117.93 -50.15 48.05
N LYS A 492 -117.84 -51.24 48.82
CA LYS A 492 -116.56 -51.73 49.37
C LYS A 492 -115.65 -52.37 48.31
N VAL A 493 -116.23 -52.92 47.24
CA VAL A 493 -115.48 -53.34 46.04
C VAL A 493 -115.00 -52.11 45.28
N GLU A 494 -115.85 -51.10 45.03
CA GLU A 494 -115.47 -49.83 44.40
C GLU A 494 -114.38 -49.06 45.19
N GLU A 495 -114.46 -49.04 46.52
CA GLU A 495 -113.41 -48.50 47.41
C GLU A 495 -112.10 -49.31 47.32
N SER A 496 -112.17 -50.62 47.12
CA SER A 496 -110.99 -51.47 46.92
C SER A 496 -110.38 -51.31 45.52
N ASP A 497 -111.22 -51.19 44.49
CA ASP A 497 -110.81 -51.00 43.10
C ASP A 497 -110.18 -49.62 42.91
N THR A 498 -110.79 -48.55 43.46
CA THR A 498 -110.18 -47.21 43.45
C THR A 498 -108.85 -47.17 44.24
N LEU A 499 -108.73 -47.90 45.35
CA LEU A 499 -107.47 -48.03 46.08
C LEU A 499 -106.41 -48.85 45.30
N ALA A 500 -106.83 -49.82 44.49
CA ALA A 500 -105.96 -50.55 43.58
C ALA A 500 -105.52 -49.66 42.40
N GLU A 501 -106.44 -48.92 41.78
CA GLU A 501 -106.16 -47.94 40.72
C GLU A 501 -105.21 -46.84 41.21
N MET A 502 -105.39 -46.32 42.43
CA MET A 502 -104.46 -45.36 43.04
C MET A 502 -103.05 -45.95 43.23
N LYS A 503 -102.95 -47.22 43.64
CA LYS A 503 -101.65 -47.92 43.76
C LYS A 503 -100.99 -48.16 42.40
N VAL A 504 -101.77 -48.57 41.40
CA VAL A 504 -101.28 -48.74 40.02
C VAL A 504 -100.84 -47.40 39.43
N GLY A 505 -101.62 -46.33 39.62
CA GLY A 505 -101.27 -44.98 39.20
C GLY A 505 -99.98 -44.46 39.86
N ALA A 506 -99.81 -44.69 41.15
CA ALA A 506 -98.56 -44.35 41.87
C ALA A 506 -97.35 -45.15 41.34
N ALA A 507 -97.52 -46.45 41.07
CA ALA A 507 -96.47 -47.28 40.48
C ALA A 507 -96.13 -46.85 39.04
N MET A 508 -97.14 -46.51 38.22
CA MET A 508 -96.94 -45.98 36.87
C MET A 508 -96.20 -44.64 36.90
N ALA A 509 -96.55 -43.74 37.81
CA ALA A 509 -95.84 -42.46 37.98
C ALA A 509 -94.36 -42.66 38.39
N GLN A 510 -94.06 -43.65 39.24
CA GLN A 510 -92.67 -44.01 39.55
C GLN A 510 -91.94 -44.57 38.33
N VAL A 511 -92.58 -45.45 37.54
CA VAL A 511 -92.00 -45.99 36.30
C VAL A 511 -91.75 -44.89 35.26
N GLU A 512 -92.66 -43.92 35.12
CA GLU A 512 -92.46 -42.77 34.23
C GLU A 512 -91.33 -41.84 34.71
N ALA A 513 -91.21 -41.61 36.03
CA ALA A 513 -90.09 -40.86 36.59
C ALA A 513 -88.74 -41.56 36.36
N VAL A 514 -88.67 -42.88 36.53
CA VAL A 514 -87.47 -43.68 36.23
C VAL A 514 -87.14 -43.61 34.74
N LYS A 515 -88.13 -43.79 33.85
CA LYS A 515 -87.93 -43.65 32.39
C LYS A 515 -87.50 -42.25 31.98
N ALA A 516 -87.98 -41.20 32.64
CA ALA A 516 -87.53 -39.83 32.38
C ALA A 516 -86.05 -39.64 32.77
N SER A 517 -85.66 -40.15 33.95
CA SER A 517 -84.28 -40.14 34.43
C SER A 517 -83.34 -40.97 33.53
N GLU A 518 -83.77 -42.16 33.10
CA GLU A 518 -83.06 -43.02 32.15
C GLU A 518 -82.81 -42.31 30.82
N ASN A 519 -83.84 -41.65 30.25
CA ASN A 519 -83.69 -40.87 29.02
C ASN A 519 -82.79 -39.65 29.18
N GLU A 520 -82.75 -39.01 30.35
CA GLU A 520 -81.80 -37.92 30.63
C GLU A 520 -80.36 -38.45 30.74
N ALA A 521 -80.15 -39.59 31.40
CA ALA A 521 -78.86 -40.25 31.50
C ALA A 521 -78.35 -40.71 30.12
N LEU A 522 -79.21 -41.29 29.28
CA LEU A 522 -78.88 -41.66 27.90
C LEU A 522 -78.47 -40.44 27.06
N LYS A 523 -79.19 -39.32 27.15
CA LYS A 523 -78.82 -38.08 26.46
C LYS A 523 -77.48 -37.51 26.92
N LYS A 524 -77.18 -37.58 28.22
CA LYS A 524 -75.87 -37.19 28.77
C LYS A 524 -74.75 -38.09 28.25
N LEU A 525 -74.98 -39.41 28.18
CA LEU A 525 -74.04 -40.37 27.63
C LEU A 525 -73.82 -40.19 26.12
N GLU A 526 -74.87 -39.93 25.35
CA GLU A 526 -74.78 -39.62 23.92
C GLU A 526 -73.99 -38.33 23.67
N ALA A 527 -74.18 -37.30 24.50
CA ALA A 527 -73.42 -36.07 24.43
C ALA A 527 -71.91 -36.27 24.71
N THR A 528 -71.55 -37.04 25.76
CA THR A 528 -70.14 -37.34 26.05
C THR A 528 -69.50 -38.26 25.03
N GLN A 529 -70.24 -39.24 24.49
CA GLN A 529 -69.82 -40.08 23.37
C GLN A 529 -69.46 -39.22 22.15
N LYS A 530 -70.32 -38.26 21.81
CA LYS A 530 -70.09 -37.32 20.70
C LYS A 530 -68.88 -36.42 20.94
N GLU A 531 -68.71 -35.87 22.14
CA GLU A 531 -67.53 -35.06 22.49
C GLU A 531 -66.22 -35.87 22.38
N ILE A 532 -66.24 -37.16 22.75
CA ILE A 532 -65.12 -38.08 22.56
C ILE A 532 -64.82 -38.33 21.07
N GLU A 533 -65.85 -38.43 20.23
CA GLU A 533 -65.71 -38.59 18.78
C GLU A 533 -65.16 -37.31 18.12
N ASP A 534 -65.65 -36.14 18.51
CA ASP A 534 -65.14 -34.83 18.04
C ASP A 534 -63.66 -34.62 18.47
N MET A 535 -63.29 -34.99 19.71
CA MET A 535 -61.89 -34.98 20.17
C MET A 535 -61.01 -35.95 19.38
N LYS A 536 -61.49 -37.16 19.07
CA LYS A 536 -60.76 -38.13 18.23
C LYS A 536 -60.54 -37.60 16.82
N ALA A 537 -61.57 -37.03 16.19
CA ALA A 537 -61.45 -36.41 14.88
C ALA A 537 -60.43 -35.26 14.87
N ALA A 538 -60.46 -34.39 15.90
CA ALA A 538 -59.48 -33.31 16.05
C ALA A 538 -58.04 -33.82 16.25
N THR A 539 -57.84 -34.88 17.04
CA THR A 539 -56.50 -35.48 17.23
C THR A 539 -55.97 -36.17 15.97
N GLU A 540 -56.82 -36.87 15.21
CA GLU A 540 -56.43 -37.42 13.90
C GLU A 540 -56.07 -36.32 12.88
N GLU A 541 -56.81 -35.22 12.85
CA GLU A 541 -56.52 -34.11 11.94
C GLU A 541 -55.23 -33.38 12.34
N ALA A 542 -54.98 -33.20 13.65
CA ALA A 542 -53.72 -32.68 14.16
C ALA A 542 -52.53 -33.60 13.81
N LEU A 543 -52.71 -34.92 13.93
CA LEU A 543 -51.69 -35.91 13.55
C LEU A 543 -51.39 -35.83 12.05
N LYS A 544 -52.42 -35.83 11.18
CA LYS A 544 -52.25 -35.68 9.72
C LYS A 544 -51.56 -34.36 9.35
N ARG A 545 -51.85 -33.25 10.05
CA ARG A 545 -51.12 -31.97 9.88
C ARG A 545 -49.65 -32.08 10.29
N ALA A 546 -49.35 -32.75 11.40
CA ALA A 546 -47.99 -32.96 11.87
C ALA A 546 -47.18 -33.83 10.90
N GLU A 547 -47.75 -34.92 10.39
CA GLU A 547 -47.13 -35.77 9.37
C GLU A 547 -46.86 -35.01 8.06
N MET A 548 -47.81 -34.20 7.58
CA MET A 548 -47.60 -33.35 6.41
C MET A 548 -46.49 -32.31 6.63
N ALA A 549 -46.41 -31.70 7.82
CA ALA A 549 -45.35 -30.77 8.18
C ALA A 549 -43.98 -31.47 8.26
N GLU A 550 -43.92 -32.70 8.80
CA GLU A 550 -42.68 -33.49 8.84
C GLU A 550 -42.24 -33.92 7.43
N ALA A 551 -43.18 -34.33 6.57
CA ALA A 551 -42.91 -34.66 5.18
C ALA A 551 -42.38 -33.45 4.39
N ALA A 552 -42.98 -32.27 4.57
CA ALA A 552 -42.50 -31.02 3.99
C ALA A 552 -41.08 -30.65 4.49
N ARG A 553 -40.83 -30.78 5.80
CA ARG A 553 -39.50 -30.61 6.38
C ARG A 553 -38.47 -31.57 5.78
N ARG A 554 -38.79 -32.87 5.68
CA ARG A 554 -37.92 -33.89 5.06
C ARG A 554 -37.64 -33.59 3.59
N ALA A 555 -38.61 -33.06 2.83
CA ALA A 555 -38.40 -32.63 1.45
C ALA A 555 -37.38 -31.47 1.36
N VAL A 556 -37.56 -30.42 2.18
CA VAL A 556 -36.63 -29.27 2.24
C VAL A 556 -35.23 -29.69 2.70
N GLU A 557 -35.11 -30.54 3.74
CA GLU A 557 -33.83 -31.08 4.18
C GLU A 557 -33.16 -31.94 3.08
N GLY A 558 -33.94 -32.67 2.29
CA GLY A 558 -33.49 -33.43 1.13
C GLY A 558 -32.93 -32.53 0.01
N GLU A 559 -33.61 -31.43 -0.30
CA GLU A 559 -33.10 -30.45 -1.27
C GLU A 559 -31.85 -29.72 -0.77
N LEU A 560 -31.82 -29.33 0.51
CA LEU A 560 -30.67 -28.70 1.15
C LEU A 560 -29.45 -29.63 1.22
N ARG A 561 -29.67 -30.95 1.35
CA ARG A 561 -28.60 -31.96 1.26
C ARG A 561 -28.04 -32.04 -0.16
N ARG A 562 -28.91 -32.18 -1.18
CA ARG A 562 -28.51 -32.17 -2.60
C ARG A 562 -27.85 -30.84 -3.00
N TRP A 563 -28.22 -29.72 -2.38
CA TRP A 563 -27.56 -28.42 -2.59
C TRP A 563 -26.14 -28.41 -2.02
N ARG A 564 -25.95 -28.89 -0.78
CA ARG A 564 -24.61 -29.08 -0.18
C ARG A 564 -23.73 -30.03 -0.98
N GLU A 565 -24.27 -31.15 -1.45
CA GLU A 565 -23.56 -32.10 -2.33
C GLU A 565 -23.16 -31.46 -3.67
N ARG A 566 -24.07 -30.68 -4.30
CA ARG A 566 -23.76 -29.93 -5.53
C ARG A 566 -22.67 -28.89 -5.30
N GLU A 567 -22.69 -28.17 -4.18
CA GLU A 567 -21.71 -27.13 -3.88
C GLU A 567 -20.35 -27.72 -3.52
N GLN A 568 -20.30 -28.82 -2.76
CA GLN A 568 -19.08 -29.61 -2.54
C GLN A 568 -18.54 -30.18 -3.85
N LYS A 569 -19.41 -30.69 -4.74
CA LYS A 569 -18.99 -31.20 -6.05
C LYS A 569 -18.39 -30.08 -6.93
N LYS A 570 -19.00 -28.89 -6.96
CA LYS A 570 -18.41 -27.73 -7.64
C LYS A 570 -17.07 -27.31 -7.04
N ALA A 571 -16.94 -27.32 -5.70
CA ALA A 571 -15.69 -26.98 -5.03
C ALA A 571 -14.59 -28.00 -5.37
N ALA A 572 -14.91 -29.29 -5.39
CA ALA A 572 -14.01 -30.35 -5.82
C ALA A 572 -13.65 -30.25 -7.32
N GLU A 573 -14.60 -29.92 -8.18
CA GLU A 573 -14.39 -29.75 -9.62
C GLU A 573 -13.58 -28.47 -9.93
N ALA A 574 -13.75 -27.40 -9.15
CA ALA A 574 -12.92 -26.20 -9.21
C ALA A 574 -11.49 -26.48 -8.72
N ALA A 575 -11.33 -27.22 -7.61
CA ALA A 575 -10.02 -27.66 -7.14
C ALA A 575 -9.32 -28.57 -8.16
N ALA A 576 -10.05 -29.50 -8.79
CA ALA A 576 -9.53 -30.35 -9.85
C ALA A 576 -9.13 -29.57 -11.11
N ARG A 577 -9.88 -28.51 -11.48
CA ARG A 577 -9.49 -27.60 -12.57
C ARG A 577 -8.22 -26.82 -12.24
N ILE A 578 -8.11 -26.27 -11.02
CA ILE A 578 -6.90 -25.56 -10.58
C ILE A 578 -5.68 -26.49 -10.64
N LEU A 579 -5.81 -27.75 -10.19
CA LEU A 579 -4.74 -28.75 -10.27
C LEU A 579 -4.36 -29.07 -11.73
N ALA A 580 -5.33 -29.32 -12.60
CA ALA A 580 -5.08 -29.58 -14.03
C ALA A 580 -4.49 -28.38 -14.76
N GLU A 581 -4.86 -27.15 -14.38
CA GLU A 581 -4.33 -25.91 -14.96
C GLU A 581 -2.89 -25.62 -14.48
N THR A 582 -2.52 -26.06 -13.26
CA THR A 582 -1.11 -26.06 -12.82
C THR A 582 -0.26 -27.14 -13.50
N GLU A 583 -0.80 -28.35 -13.74
CA GLU A 583 -0.06 -29.42 -14.44
C GLU A 583 0.16 -29.12 -15.94
N MET A 584 -0.74 -28.37 -16.57
CA MET A 584 -0.67 -28.03 -18.01
C MET A 584 0.11 -26.74 -18.32
N SER A 585 0.78 -26.12 -17.33
CA SER A 585 1.55 -24.87 -17.51
C SER A 585 3.05 -25.07 -17.81
N SER A 586 3.42 -26.22 -18.40
CA SER A 586 4.75 -26.45 -18.98
C SER A 586 4.66 -26.96 -20.43
N GLU A 587 5.45 -26.35 -21.31
CA GLU A 587 5.68 -26.68 -22.74
C GLU A 587 4.72 -26.15 -23.84
N SER A 588 4.95 -24.88 -24.21
CA SER A 588 5.11 -24.42 -25.62
C SER A 588 3.89 -24.23 -26.55
N SER A 589 4.17 -23.66 -27.73
CA SER A 589 3.28 -23.01 -28.72
C SER A 589 3.93 -23.15 -30.12
N PRO A 590 3.33 -22.80 -31.29
CA PRO A 590 1.95 -22.93 -31.81
C PRO A 590 1.86 -23.63 -33.21
N HIS A 591 0.70 -24.14 -33.67
CA HIS A 591 0.22 -24.03 -35.09
C HIS A 591 -1.13 -24.72 -35.46
N HIS A 592 -1.99 -23.96 -36.17
CA HIS A 592 -2.95 -24.24 -37.27
C HIS A 592 -3.75 -25.56 -37.54
N TYR A 593 -5.04 -25.34 -37.85
CA TYR A 593 -6.02 -26.07 -38.72
C TYR A 593 -6.42 -27.54 -38.47
N ARG A 594 -7.75 -27.81 -38.33
CA ARG A 594 -8.62 -28.37 -39.41
C ARG A 594 -10.14 -28.36 -39.03
N MET A 595 -11.00 -28.33 -40.06
CA MET A 595 -12.49 -28.31 -39.99
C MET A 595 -13.15 -29.69 -39.84
N GLN A 596 -14.31 -29.80 -39.15
CA GLN A 596 -15.57 -30.26 -39.76
C GLN A 596 -16.85 -30.21 -38.86
N LYS A 597 -17.93 -29.66 -39.44
CA LYS A 597 -19.37 -30.03 -39.41
C LYS A 597 -20.23 -30.03 -38.12
N HIS A 598 -21.30 -29.23 -38.18
CA HIS A 598 -22.62 -29.46 -37.54
C HIS A 598 -23.46 -30.49 -38.33
N PRO A 599 -24.58 -31.01 -37.76
CA PRO A 599 -25.93 -30.38 -37.87
C PRO A 599 -26.56 -30.11 -36.47
N SER A 600 -27.40 -29.09 -36.22
CA SER A 600 -28.85 -28.97 -36.52
C SER A 600 -29.68 -30.20 -36.09
N GLU A 601 -30.89 -30.12 -35.53
CA GLU A 601 -31.91 -29.05 -35.46
C GLU A 601 -33.03 -29.46 -34.47
N LYS A 602 -33.69 -28.50 -33.78
CA LYS A 602 -35.17 -28.36 -33.74
C LYS A 602 -35.69 -27.34 -32.72
N ILE A 603 -36.47 -26.39 -33.25
CA ILE A 603 -37.36 -25.49 -32.53
C ILE A 603 -38.73 -26.18 -32.41
N ILE A 604 -39.38 -26.12 -31.24
CA ILE A 604 -40.85 -26.11 -31.14
C ILE A 604 -41.26 -25.07 -30.10
N GLU A 605 -41.99 -24.06 -30.54
CA GLU A 605 -42.67 -23.07 -29.71
C GLU A 605 -44.17 -23.08 -30.06
N ALA A 606 -45.02 -23.52 -29.12
CA ALA A 606 -46.47 -23.32 -29.10
C ALA A 606 -46.96 -23.63 -27.67
N ARG A 607 -47.45 -22.73 -26.80
CA ARG A 607 -48.39 -21.58 -26.90
C ARG A 607 -49.86 -22.00 -26.84
N LYS A 608 -50.50 -21.70 -25.69
CA LYS A 608 -51.91 -21.27 -25.43
C LYS A 608 -52.39 -21.78 -24.06
N LEU A 609 -52.79 -20.88 -23.15
CA LEU A 609 -54.18 -20.51 -22.77
C LEU A 609 -54.89 -21.61 -21.93
N ASP A 610 -55.71 -21.31 -20.91
CA ASP A 610 -56.26 -20.00 -20.51
C ASP A 610 -56.48 -19.84 -18.98
N ARG A 611 -56.93 -18.64 -18.64
CA ARG A 611 -57.13 -17.98 -17.33
C ARG A 611 -58.48 -18.35 -16.68
N GLU A 612 -58.61 -18.20 -15.35
CA GLU A 612 -59.58 -17.27 -14.68
C GLU A 612 -60.01 -17.60 -13.22
N LYS A 613 -60.08 -16.54 -12.39
CA LYS A 613 -61.07 -16.24 -11.30
C LYS A 613 -61.13 -17.21 -10.09
N THR A 614 -61.52 -16.87 -8.84
CA THR A 614 -61.82 -15.65 -8.04
C THR A 614 -61.76 -16.06 -6.55
N THR A 615 -61.74 -15.25 -5.48
CA THR A 615 -61.99 -13.79 -5.24
C THR A 615 -61.23 -13.34 -3.97
N SER A 616 -61.12 -12.04 -3.69
CA SER A 616 -60.86 -11.52 -2.33
C SER A 616 -61.62 -10.22 -2.07
N LEU A 617 -62.32 -10.13 -0.92
CA LEU A 617 -63.21 -9.00 -0.59
C LEU A 617 -62.65 -8.12 0.54
N SER A 618 -62.18 -6.94 0.12
CA SER A 618 -62.24 -5.62 0.78
C SER A 618 -62.59 -5.45 2.28
N LYS A 619 -61.77 -4.66 2.97
CA LYS A 619 -62.12 -3.46 3.80
C LYS A 619 -60.83 -2.67 4.07
N LYS A 620 -60.46 -1.64 3.28
CA LYS A 620 -60.80 -0.20 3.39
C LYS A 620 -60.51 0.45 4.76
N THR A 621 -59.56 1.38 4.77
CA THR A 621 -59.50 2.74 5.43
C THR A 621 -58.02 3.18 5.40
N LEU A 622 -57.56 4.39 5.08
CA LEU A 622 -58.01 5.61 4.40
C LEU A 622 -56.76 6.52 4.46
N MET A 623 -56.19 6.94 3.33
CA MET A 623 -55.12 7.96 3.29
C MET A 623 -55.71 9.38 3.44
N PRO A 624 -54.88 10.40 3.69
CA PRO A 624 -54.68 11.32 2.58
C PRO A 624 -53.22 11.71 2.31
N ASN A 625 -52.92 11.87 1.02
CA ASN A 625 -51.73 12.56 0.53
C ASN A 625 -51.78 14.07 0.85
N ILE A 626 -50.60 14.68 0.94
CA ILE A 626 -50.40 16.09 0.55
C ILE A 626 -49.15 16.17 -0.34
N SER A 627 -49.26 16.93 -1.43
CA SER A 627 -48.27 16.95 -2.52
C SER A 627 -47.80 18.36 -2.84
N GLY A 628 -46.47 18.56 -2.87
CA GLY A 628 -45.78 19.48 -3.78
C GLY A 628 -45.77 20.99 -3.47
N ILE A 629 -45.10 21.73 -4.37
CA ILE A 629 -44.96 23.20 -4.48
C ILE A 629 -43.91 23.82 -3.52
N PHE A 630 -42.92 24.63 -3.91
CA PHE A 630 -42.16 24.84 -5.18
C PHE A 630 -40.98 25.83 -4.92
N HIS A 631 -40.07 25.96 -5.90
CA HIS A 631 -39.23 27.16 -6.19
C HIS A 631 -37.90 27.46 -5.46
N ARG A 632 -36.80 27.24 -6.21
CA ARG A 632 -35.93 28.29 -6.82
C ARG A 632 -35.09 29.20 -5.89
N LYS A 633 -33.77 28.97 -5.89
CA LYS A 633 -32.79 30.08 -6.04
C LYS A 633 -31.49 29.65 -6.73
N LYS A 634 -31.27 30.19 -7.93
CA LYS A 634 -29.98 30.25 -8.64
C LYS A 634 -29.57 31.72 -8.61
N ASN A 635 -28.39 32.05 -8.08
CA ASN A 635 -27.74 33.34 -8.30
C ASN A 635 -26.28 33.09 -8.69
N GLN A 636 -25.90 33.49 -9.89
CA GLN A 636 -24.55 34.00 -10.14
C GLN A 636 -24.49 35.42 -9.56
N VAL A 637 -23.34 35.82 -9.03
CA VAL A 637 -22.89 37.21 -9.08
C VAL A 637 -21.47 37.19 -9.60
N GLU A 638 -21.22 38.09 -10.54
CA GLU A 638 -20.00 38.29 -11.30
C GLU A 638 -19.30 39.56 -10.81
N GLY A 639 -17.98 39.64 -10.99
CA GLY A 639 -17.16 40.77 -10.57
C GLY A 639 -16.64 40.64 -9.11
N GLY A 640 -15.38 40.95 -8.83
CA GLY A 640 -14.30 41.35 -9.73
C GLY A 640 -13.08 41.75 -8.91
N SER A 641 -11.88 41.42 -9.36
CA SER A 641 -10.65 41.88 -8.71
C SER A 641 -10.55 43.41 -8.77
N PRO A 642 -9.99 44.04 -7.73
CA PRO A 642 -8.74 44.73 -8.00
C PRO A 642 -7.67 44.50 -6.93
N SER A 643 -6.46 44.22 -7.42
CA SER A 643 -5.21 44.33 -6.69
C SER A 643 -4.94 45.77 -6.23
N TYR A 644 -4.42 45.94 -5.01
CA TYR A 644 -3.73 47.17 -4.61
C TYR A 644 -2.52 46.84 -3.71
N LEU A 645 -1.32 47.02 -4.27
CA LEU A 645 -0.08 47.23 -3.52
C LEU A 645 0.50 48.57 -4.00
N PRO A 646 0.63 49.59 -3.13
CA PRO A 646 1.31 50.84 -3.45
C PRO A 646 2.64 50.93 -2.69
N GLY A 647 3.77 51.07 -3.40
CA GLY A 647 5.06 51.07 -2.70
C GLY A 647 6.33 51.28 -3.52
N GLU A 648 6.36 52.22 -4.47
CA GLU A 648 7.66 52.72 -4.98
C GLU A 648 7.56 54.21 -5.37
N LYS A 649 8.57 54.99 -4.98
CA LYS A 649 8.71 56.42 -5.30
C LYS A 649 10.01 56.60 -6.08
N PHE A 650 9.95 57.38 -7.16
CA PHE A 650 11.12 57.92 -7.83
C PHE A 650 11.68 59.13 -7.07
N VAL A 651 12.97 59.09 -6.75
CA VAL A 651 13.96 60.17 -6.96
C VAL A 651 15.24 59.51 -7.44
#